data_AF-W2W7E3-F1
#
_entry.id   AF-W2W7E3-F1
#
_cell.length_a   1.000
_cell.length_b   1.000
_cell.length_c   1.000
_cell.angle_alpha   90.00
_cell.angle_beta   90.00
_cell.angle_gamma   90.00
#
_symmetry.space_group_name_H-M   'P 1'
#
loop_
_entity.id
_entity.type
_entity.pdbx_description
1 polymer ?
#
loop_
_entity_poly.entity_id
_entity_poly.type
_entity_poly.pdbx_seq_one_letter_code
_entity_poly.pdbx_strand_id
1 'polypeptide(L)'
;MALHTFVAGDAPGAPVVRAPVWNAGSSYGSWTFVVATFPFLWAAVMYIIRKIVHGSALDEWLFPEDMNVAWSNWSQLELQQVLSTTFLTLGFLKLLVTLDWVLQDREYNRLIFGNWLSSIRRVYCEYLAVRVLWCWLSVFGLAIGGIYFGVISKMQSEWIQWALKKENEKNDLDSWLSHAAWNTLLSSLVVALDLLWIVQDWHFPSFASPVGTRILGLHLDQITFHFPFRLRLSFSSKWFGGFLVIALMLPLEICQFLQIATYSPRMYAQYVHLTSFRVLPLSITHNNSSTFDATTQLMLQTGSLSRYFPWSEWDRAPAFAVLLLATAALLWLSKQEHSKMCFAVFLGLSDAHEGHVKTLARLNASVSATTKRDVNNLQRLQTLYKLRARTDSFCIGLAGLSTLTVWLQFRAIWRSSAKHHRDLPTQAPGETYGALLLLITLVLLHQIHYRYCIKMEIMVLRNQIPSDSRYSLLTSPRLLFLPFLAELLLCGIFLPPLVHGRVYLDEERYSLPRATLAVVPACPSPLTMTTSKQSCDLQYSYPLEVMNMIVLVRLYWFARVIRNQLLKQLIKGNTTTVGSITLNGKEAPADSLWWSFRISFALQPSKVLLTLFVSLWATTAVAVSAFERPFPSKLDGEDHALWLTLVTMTGVGYGDAYPITLGGRVAVVLGAVIGGLAFISLMTSEFLDSVKGTKREHAVLSALDKMKWESALRLCAAKLIQAAWLQHQIVNSKCHSTKRRSQETVVREMLKAAHHFKRCRKRKPMQSASASHILQNNGLSSFYSREVENWMTSRWTETTTQIASLEQQMNTIESSLQVLL
;
A
#
# COMPACT_ATOMS: atom_id res chain seq x y z
N MET A 1 11.64 1.33 27.25
CA MET A 1 12.90 1.41 28.03
C MET A 1 12.60 0.88 29.42
N ALA A 2 13.19 -0.23 29.84
CA ALA A 2 13.03 -0.77 31.19
C ALA A 2 14.42 -1.11 31.74
N LEU A 3 14.68 -0.70 32.99
CA LEU A 3 15.97 -0.78 33.67
C LEU A 3 15.95 -2.01 34.57
N HIS A 4 16.77 -3.03 34.27
CA HIS A 4 16.94 -4.17 35.16
C HIS A 4 18.35 -4.14 35.77
N THR A 5 18.42 -4.45 37.07
CA THR A 5 19.67 -4.57 37.82
C THR A 5 20.18 -6.00 37.73
N PHE A 6 21.37 -6.20 37.14
CA PHE A 6 22.11 -7.47 37.24
C PHE A 6 23.12 -7.40 38.40
N VAL A 7 23.32 -8.52 39.09
CA VAL A 7 24.44 -8.74 40.00
C VAL A 7 25.43 -9.64 39.28
N ALA A 8 26.62 -9.14 38.99
CA ALA A 8 27.72 -9.93 38.46
C ALA A 8 28.77 -10.11 39.57
N GLY A 9 29.06 -11.35 39.92
CA GLY A 9 30.10 -11.71 40.89
C GLY A 9 29.94 -13.15 41.37
N ASP A 10 30.64 -14.09 40.74
CA ASP A 10 30.73 -15.50 41.19
C ASP A 10 31.83 -15.71 42.25
N ALA A 11 32.32 -14.65 42.90
CA ALA A 11 33.31 -14.74 43.97
C ALA A 11 32.75 -14.19 45.30
N PRO A 12 32.84 -14.95 46.41
CA PRO A 12 32.38 -14.49 47.71
C PRO A 12 33.29 -13.34 48.19
N GLY A 13 32.78 -12.10 48.14
CA GLY A 13 33.44 -10.91 48.68
C GLY A 13 33.66 -9.73 47.71
N ALA A 14 33.27 -9.82 46.44
CA ALA A 14 33.37 -8.67 45.52
C ALA A 14 32.25 -7.64 45.76
N PRO A 15 32.54 -6.32 45.71
CA PRO A 15 31.51 -5.30 45.86
C PRO A 15 30.49 -5.38 44.72
N VAL A 16 29.21 -5.40 45.07
CA VAL A 16 28.09 -5.41 44.11
C VAL A 16 28.08 -4.09 43.35
N VAL A 17 28.66 -4.07 42.16
CA VAL A 17 28.58 -2.94 41.24
C VAL A 17 27.23 -3.00 40.52
N ARG A 18 26.29 -2.13 40.89
CA ARG A 18 25.03 -1.94 40.17
C ARG A 18 25.31 -1.09 38.92
N ALA A 19 25.40 -1.73 37.77
CA ALA A 19 25.44 -1.03 36.48
C ALA A 19 24.05 -1.09 35.80
N PRO A 20 23.51 0.04 35.29
CA PRO A 20 22.30 0.03 34.49
C PRO A 20 22.59 -0.62 33.13
N VAL A 21 22.18 -1.88 32.96
CA VAL A 21 22.30 -2.59 31.68
C VAL A 21 20.98 -2.45 30.92
N TRP A 22 21.07 -1.97 29.68
CA TRP A 22 19.94 -1.84 28.77
C TRP A 22 19.58 -3.22 28.23
N ASN A 23 18.43 -3.76 28.62
CA ASN A 23 17.94 -5.02 28.06
C ASN A 23 17.52 -4.82 26.59
N ALA A 24 18.47 -5.01 25.68
CA ALA A 24 18.19 -5.35 24.29
C ALA A 24 17.85 -6.85 24.21
N GLY A 25 16.70 -7.22 24.79
CA GLY A 25 16.02 -8.51 24.61
C GLY A 25 16.48 -9.68 25.50
N SER A 26 15.64 -10.04 26.48
CA SER A 26 15.71 -11.33 27.19
C SER A 26 14.38 -12.07 27.06
N SER A 27 14.28 -12.98 26.08
CA SER A 27 13.59 -14.29 26.13
C SER A 27 12.98 -14.70 24.79
N TYR A 28 13.01 -16.02 24.59
CA TYR A 28 12.82 -16.75 23.34
C TYR A 28 11.34 -16.89 22.95
N GLY A 29 11.13 -16.98 21.64
CA GLY A 29 9.81 -17.06 20.99
C GLY A 29 9.04 -18.35 21.24
N SER A 30 7.74 -18.29 20.94
CA SER A 30 6.87 -19.38 20.43
C SER A 30 5.39 -18.94 20.42
N TRP A 31 4.99 -18.03 21.31
CA TRP A 31 3.58 -17.66 21.47
C TRP A 31 3.04 -16.68 20.43
N THR A 32 3.87 -16.08 19.58
CA THR A 32 3.40 -15.19 18.50
C THR A 32 2.66 -15.95 17.42
N PHE A 33 3.06 -17.20 17.16
CA PHE A 33 2.30 -18.10 16.30
C PHE A 33 0.99 -18.45 16.99
N VAL A 34 1.01 -18.86 18.26
CA VAL A 34 -0.23 -19.22 18.99
C VAL A 34 -1.18 -18.03 19.15
N VAL A 35 -0.74 -16.83 19.50
CA VAL A 35 -1.63 -15.67 19.71
C VAL A 35 -2.24 -15.16 18.40
N ALA A 36 -1.49 -15.18 17.29
CA ALA A 36 -2.00 -14.75 15.99
C ALA A 36 -2.79 -15.85 15.28
N THR A 37 -2.43 -17.12 15.49
CA THR A 37 -3.15 -18.25 14.88
C THR A 37 -4.31 -18.73 15.73
N PHE A 38 -4.30 -18.60 17.06
CA PHE A 38 -5.32 -19.20 17.93
C PHE A 38 -6.74 -18.71 17.63
N PRO A 39 -7.03 -17.41 17.42
CA PRO A 39 -8.38 -16.99 17.05
C PRO A 39 -8.82 -17.53 15.68
N PHE A 40 -7.90 -17.60 14.71
CA PHE A 40 -8.18 -18.07 13.35
C PHE A 40 -8.19 -19.59 13.22
N LEU A 41 -7.34 -20.27 13.98
CA LEU A 41 -7.24 -21.72 14.13
C LEU A 41 -8.46 -22.18 14.92
N TRP A 42 -8.88 -21.47 15.96
CA TRP A 42 -10.12 -21.75 16.68
C TRP A 42 -11.34 -21.50 15.81
N ALA A 43 -11.40 -20.40 15.04
CA ALA A 43 -12.47 -20.17 14.07
C ALA A 43 -12.48 -21.19 12.93
N ALA A 44 -11.31 -21.58 12.42
CA ALA A 44 -11.16 -22.61 11.39
C ALA A 44 -11.46 -24.00 11.95
N VAL A 45 -11.05 -24.30 13.17
CA VAL A 45 -11.38 -25.54 13.91
C VAL A 45 -12.87 -25.57 14.17
N MET A 46 -13.50 -24.48 14.62
CA MET A 46 -14.95 -24.40 14.76
C MET A 46 -15.68 -24.53 13.42
N TYR A 47 -15.15 -23.96 12.34
CA TYR A 47 -15.71 -24.11 10.98
C TYR A 47 -15.53 -25.53 10.43
N ILE A 48 -14.36 -26.15 10.63
CA ILE A 48 -14.05 -27.52 10.22
C ILE A 48 -14.83 -28.52 11.08
N ILE A 49 -14.90 -28.31 12.40
CA ILE A 49 -15.78 -29.05 13.32
C ILE A 49 -17.19 -28.90 12.80
N ARG A 50 -17.72 -27.69 12.57
CA ARG A 50 -19.07 -27.50 12.02
C ARG A 50 -19.29 -28.20 10.67
N LYS A 51 -18.27 -28.34 9.83
CA LYS A 51 -18.35 -29.01 8.52
C LYS A 51 -18.15 -30.53 8.57
N ILE A 52 -17.36 -31.04 9.53
CA ILE A 52 -17.16 -32.47 9.82
C ILE A 52 -18.33 -33.02 10.62
N VAL A 53 -18.83 -32.20 11.53
CA VAL A 53 -19.96 -32.48 12.41
C VAL A 53 -21.26 -32.35 11.64
N HIS A 54 -21.32 -31.57 10.56
CA HIS A 54 -22.47 -31.50 9.64
C HIS A 54 -22.95 -32.88 9.20
N GLY A 55 -24.09 -33.32 9.75
CA GLY A 55 -24.69 -34.64 9.50
C GLY A 55 -24.19 -35.80 10.38
N SER A 56 -23.50 -35.54 11.49
CA SER A 56 -23.09 -36.53 12.49
C SER A 56 -23.95 -36.45 13.77
N ALA A 57 -24.04 -37.52 14.57
CA ALA A 57 -24.79 -37.51 15.85
C ALA A 57 -24.30 -36.46 16.86
N LEU A 58 -23.09 -35.93 16.67
CA LEU A 58 -22.53 -34.82 17.45
C LEU A 58 -23.12 -33.46 17.01
N ASP A 59 -23.60 -33.32 15.76
CA ASP A 59 -24.33 -32.12 15.30
C ASP A 59 -25.69 -32.09 15.97
N GLU A 60 -26.34 -33.24 16.06
CA GLU A 60 -27.65 -33.37 16.73
C GLU A 60 -27.58 -33.02 18.22
N TRP A 61 -26.41 -33.17 18.84
CA TRP A 61 -26.16 -32.80 20.25
C TRP A 61 -25.65 -31.37 20.43
N LEU A 62 -24.83 -30.84 19.52
CA LEU A 62 -24.24 -29.49 19.62
C LEU A 62 -25.11 -28.41 18.95
N PHE A 63 -25.85 -28.77 17.90
CA PHE A 63 -26.72 -27.92 17.04
C PHE A 63 -27.87 -28.76 16.44
N PRO A 64 -28.90 -29.16 17.23
CA PRO A 64 -29.97 -30.04 16.74
C PRO A 64 -30.69 -29.44 15.51
N GLU A 65 -30.53 -30.08 14.35
CA GLU A 65 -31.16 -29.69 13.07
C GLU A 65 -32.65 -30.05 13.00
N ASP A 66 -33.12 -30.98 13.83
CA ASP A 66 -34.55 -31.13 14.09
C ASP A 66 -34.99 -30.05 15.08
N MET A 67 -35.40 -28.92 14.50
CA MET A 67 -36.23 -27.90 15.09
C MET A 67 -37.57 -28.51 15.54
N ASN A 68 -37.52 -29.35 16.58
CA ASN A 68 -38.69 -29.70 17.35
C ASN A 68 -39.25 -28.40 17.90
N VAL A 69 -40.56 -28.24 17.70
CA VAL A 69 -41.47 -27.19 18.22
C VAL A 69 -41.25 -26.86 19.71
N ALA A 70 -40.48 -27.67 20.44
CA ALA A 70 -40.12 -27.54 21.85
C ALA A 70 -38.89 -26.66 22.17
N TRP A 71 -37.93 -26.45 21.25
CA TRP A 71 -36.91 -25.38 21.43
C TRP A 71 -37.50 -24.08 20.90
N SER A 72 -38.47 -23.60 21.68
CA SER A 72 -39.19 -22.37 21.40
C SER A 72 -38.23 -21.18 21.24
N ASN A 73 -38.70 -20.13 20.56
CA ASN A 73 -38.05 -18.82 20.45
C ASN A 73 -37.46 -18.26 21.78
N TRP A 74 -37.82 -18.82 22.95
CA TRP A 74 -37.27 -18.50 24.27
C TRP A 74 -35.78 -18.81 24.41
N SER A 75 -35.30 -19.98 23.96
CA SER A 75 -33.90 -20.39 24.23
C SER A 75 -32.88 -19.57 23.46
N GLN A 76 -33.23 -19.12 22.25
CA GLN A 76 -32.39 -18.21 21.45
C GLN A 76 -32.35 -16.80 22.05
N LEU A 77 -33.48 -16.32 22.59
CA LEU A 77 -33.55 -15.02 23.26
C LEU A 77 -32.74 -15.03 24.57
N GLU A 78 -32.85 -16.10 25.37
CA GLU A 78 -32.08 -16.32 26.59
C GLU A 78 -30.57 -16.43 26.29
N LEU A 79 -30.18 -17.19 25.26
CA LEU A 79 -28.79 -17.28 24.81
C LEU A 79 -28.24 -15.90 24.39
N GLN A 80 -29.03 -15.10 23.68
CA GLN A 80 -28.64 -13.76 23.27
C GLN A 80 -28.52 -12.79 24.46
N GLN A 81 -29.37 -12.92 25.48
CA GLN A 81 -29.26 -12.17 26.72
C GLN A 81 -28.02 -12.57 27.53
N VAL A 82 -27.71 -13.86 27.61
CA VAL A 82 -26.47 -14.37 28.26
C VAL A 82 -25.23 -13.89 27.51
N LEU A 83 -25.23 -13.92 26.18
CA LEU A 83 -24.12 -13.39 25.37
C LEU A 83 -23.97 -11.87 25.57
N SER A 84 -25.05 -11.09 25.52
CA SER A 84 -25.01 -9.65 25.74
C SER A 84 -24.47 -9.27 27.13
N THR A 85 -24.92 -9.96 28.18
CA THR A 85 -24.45 -9.74 29.56
C THR A 85 -22.99 -10.15 29.74
N THR A 86 -22.55 -11.24 29.12
CA THR A 86 -21.13 -11.65 29.14
C THR A 86 -20.22 -10.66 28.40
N PHE A 87 -20.64 -10.11 27.26
CA PHE A 87 -19.86 -9.05 26.58
C PHE A 87 -19.75 -7.77 27.42
N LEU A 88 -20.85 -7.31 28.02
CA LEU A 88 -20.84 -6.11 28.86
C LEU A 88 -19.95 -6.28 30.09
N THR A 89 -19.99 -7.44 30.74
CA THR A 89 -19.17 -7.73 31.92
C THR A 89 -17.68 -7.83 31.57
N LEU A 90 -17.31 -8.52 30.49
CA LEU A 90 -15.93 -8.56 30.01
C LEU A 90 -15.43 -7.19 29.55
N GLY A 91 -16.27 -6.40 28.87
CA GLY A 91 -15.95 -5.04 28.45
C GLY A 91 -15.70 -4.10 29.62
N PHE A 92 -16.48 -4.19 30.70
CA PHE A 92 -16.20 -3.45 31.93
C PHE A 92 -14.89 -3.90 32.58
N LEU A 93 -14.61 -5.20 32.63
CA LEU A 93 -13.36 -5.71 33.18
C LEU A 93 -12.14 -5.20 32.38
N LYS A 94 -12.27 -5.11 31.05
CA LYS A 94 -11.26 -4.48 30.17
C LYS A 94 -11.08 -3.00 30.48
N LEU A 95 -12.17 -2.26 30.65
CA LEU A 95 -12.12 -0.84 31.07
C LEU A 95 -11.38 -0.68 32.40
N LEU A 96 -11.63 -1.57 33.36
CA LEU A 96 -11.00 -1.51 34.67
C LEU A 96 -9.50 -1.79 34.61
N VAL A 97 -9.08 -2.79 33.82
CA VAL A 97 -7.65 -3.11 33.58
C VAL A 97 -6.94 -1.94 32.89
N THR A 98 -7.55 -1.38 31.85
CA THR A 98 -6.97 -0.23 31.11
C THR A 98 -6.83 1.00 31.98
N LEU A 99 -7.83 1.29 32.81
CA LEU A 99 -7.79 2.42 33.73
C LEU A 99 -6.71 2.25 34.81
N ASP A 100 -6.53 1.03 35.34
CA ASP A 100 -5.43 0.72 36.28
C ASP A 100 -4.05 0.97 35.65
N TRP A 101 -3.86 0.59 34.37
CA TRP A 101 -2.61 0.84 33.65
C TRP A 101 -2.37 2.32 33.37
N VAL A 102 -3.39 3.05 32.90
CA VAL A 102 -3.29 4.49 32.63
C VAL A 102 -2.98 5.27 33.91
N LEU A 103 -3.52 4.87 35.06
CA LEU A 103 -3.22 5.53 36.33
C LEU A 103 -1.80 5.24 36.85
N GLN A 104 -1.24 4.07 36.54
CA GLN A 104 0.11 3.68 36.96
C GLN A 104 1.23 4.25 36.07
N ASP A 105 1.00 4.42 34.77
CA ASP A 105 2.04 4.92 33.85
C ASP A 105 2.20 6.45 33.94
N ARG A 106 3.03 6.90 34.86
CA ARG A 106 3.25 8.33 35.13
C ARG A 106 4.12 9.01 34.06
N GLU A 107 5.15 8.34 33.58
CA GLU A 107 6.15 8.95 32.68
C GLU A 107 5.62 9.10 31.26
N TYR A 108 4.96 8.06 30.73
CA TYR A 108 4.38 8.12 29.38
C TYR A 108 3.23 9.14 29.31
N ASN A 109 2.34 9.15 30.31
CA ASN A 109 1.23 10.09 30.32
C ASN A 109 1.65 11.54 30.56
N ARG A 110 2.77 11.80 31.23
CA ARG A 110 3.32 13.17 31.35
C ARG A 110 3.81 13.70 30.01
N LEU A 111 4.41 12.84 29.19
CA LEU A 111 4.88 13.20 27.86
C LEU A 111 3.73 13.49 26.88
N ILE A 112 2.60 12.79 27.01
CA ILE A 112 1.46 12.90 26.08
C ILE A 112 0.40 13.88 26.56
N PHE A 113 0.01 13.81 27.83
CA PHE A 113 -1.14 14.54 28.39
C PHE A 113 -0.73 15.60 29.43
N GLY A 114 0.56 15.85 29.63
CA GLY A 114 1.06 16.83 30.60
C GLY A 114 0.66 16.50 32.04
N ASN A 115 0.04 17.48 32.74
CA ASN A 115 -0.33 17.37 34.15
C ASN A 115 -1.75 16.82 34.42
N TRP A 116 -2.43 16.28 33.39
CA TRP A 116 -3.78 15.73 33.55
C TRP A 116 -3.83 14.61 34.62
N LEU A 117 -4.80 14.67 35.56
CA LEU A 117 -5.02 13.69 36.64
C LEU A 117 -3.85 13.44 37.61
N SER A 118 -2.87 14.35 37.71
CA SER A 118 -1.65 14.12 38.49
C SER A 118 -1.87 13.86 39.99
N SER A 119 -2.88 14.49 40.61
CA SER A 119 -3.18 14.34 42.04
C SER A 119 -3.80 12.99 42.34
N ILE A 120 -4.77 12.55 41.53
CA ILE A 120 -5.43 11.25 41.67
C ILE A 120 -4.41 10.12 41.42
N ARG A 121 -3.55 10.24 40.41
CA ARG A 121 -2.49 9.25 40.15
C ARG A 121 -1.48 9.15 41.29
N ARG A 122 -1.13 10.28 41.90
CA ARG A 122 -0.23 10.31 43.06
C ARG A 122 -0.84 9.50 44.20
N VAL A 123 -2.07 9.81 44.60
CA VAL A 123 -2.80 9.08 45.67
C VAL A 123 -2.98 7.60 45.32
N TYR A 124 -3.33 7.28 44.08
CA TYR A 124 -3.57 5.92 43.60
C TYR A 124 -2.28 5.06 43.58
N CYS A 125 -1.12 5.64 43.27
CA CYS A 125 0.17 4.94 43.27
C CYS A 125 0.83 4.90 44.67
N GLU A 126 0.65 5.95 45.48
CA GLU A 126 1.26 6.11 46.80
C GLU A 126 0.55 5.25 47.86
N TYR A 127 -0.79 5.21 47.84
CA TYR A 127 -1.58 4.41 48.78
C TYR A 127 -2.07 3.10 48.14
N LEU A 128 -1.28 2.04 48.32
CA LEU A 128 -1.58 0.71 47.77
C LEU A 128 -2.96 0.16 48.20
N ALA A 129 -3.38 0.42 49.43
CA ALA A 129 -4.67 -0.04 49.96
C ALA A 129 -5.86 0.55 49.17
N VAL A 130 -5.77 1.82 48.77
CA VAL A 130 -6.82 2.51 48.00
C VAL A 130 -7.03 1.83 46.65
N ARG A 131 -5.93 1.47 45.97
CA ARG A 131 -5.98 0.77 44.68
C ARG A 131 -6.58 -0.63 44.77
N VAL A 132 -6.10 -1.44 45.73
CA VAL A 132 -6.60 -2.82 45.91
C VAL A 132 -8.07 -2.80 46.30
N LEU A 133 -8.46 -1.93 47.24
CA LEU A 133 -9.85 -1.76 47.67
C LEU A 133 -10.75 -1.28 46.53
N TRP A 134 -10.31 -0.30 45.74
CA TRP A 134 -11.05 0.18 44.57
C TRP A 134 -11.27 -0.92 43.53
N CYS A 135 -10.24 -1.73 43.24
CA CYS A 135 -10.35 -2.85 42.31
C CYS A 135 -11.37 -3.90 42.79
N TRP A 136 -11.23 -4.40 44.02
CA TRP A 136 -12.11 -5.45 44.53
C TRP A 136 -13.52 -4.96 44.79
N LEU A 137 -13.73 -3.71 45.24
CA LEU A 137 -15.07 -3.11 45.34
C LEU A 137 -15.74 -2.99 43.97
N SER A 138 -14.99 -2.62 42.92
CA SER A 138 -15.53 -2.53 41.57
C SER A 138 -15.90 -3.90 41.00
N VAL A 139 -15.05 -4.92 41.19
CA VAL A 139 -15.32 -6.30 40.77
C VAL A 139 -16.48 -6.92 41.56
N PHE A 140 -16.54 -6.68 42.88
CA PHE A 140 -17.64 -7.14 43.74
C PHE A 140 -18.95 -6.43 43.39
N GLY A 141 -18.90 -5.13 43.10
CA GLY A 141 -20.04 -4.35 42.62
C GLY A 141 -20.59 -4.87 41.29
N LEU A 142 -19.73 -5.29 40.36
CA LEU A 142 -20.17 -5.96 39.13
C LEU A 142 -20.77 -7.34 39.38
N ALA A 143 -20.14 -8.16 40.22
CA ALA A 143 -20.59 -9.52 40.47
C ALA A 143 -21.96 -9.52 41.18
N ILE A 144 -22.12 -8.69 42.20
CA ILE A 144 -23.36 -8.62 42.98
C ILE A 144 -24.40 -7.76 42.31
N GLY A 145 -24.06 -6.53 41.92
CA GLY A 145 -25.00 -5.63 41.26
C GLY A 145 -25.39 -6.11 39.86
N GLY A 146 -24.40 -6.54 39.06
CA GLY A 146 -24.61 -6.92 37.67
C GLY A 146 -25.23 -8.30 37.48
N ILE A 147 -24.65 -9.34 38.08
CA ILE A 147 -25.02 -10.75 37.84
C ILE A 147 -26.07 -11.22 38.85
N TYR A 148 -25.86 -10.97 40.15
CA TYR A 148 -26.77 -11.49 41.19
C TYR A 148 -28.10 -10.72 41.26
N PHE A 149 -28.07 -9.38 41.18
CA PHE A 149 -29.27 -8.55 41.17
C PHE A 149 -29.87 -8.31 39.77
N GLY A 150 -29.23 -8.80 38.70
CA GLY A 150 -29.73 -8.65 37.34
C GLY A 150 -29.88 -7.19 36.88
N VAL A 151 -29.14 -6.24 37.47
CA VAL A 151 -29.26 -4.81 37.10
C VAL A 151 -28.96 -4.60 35.62
N ILE A 152 -28.01 -5.36 35.06
CA ILE A 152 -27.64 -5.27 33.64
C ILE A 152 -28.80 -5.71 32.74
N SER A 153 -29.45 -6.84 33.05
CA SER A 153 -30.58 -7.33 32.27
C SER A 153 -31.80 -6.41 32.40
N LYS A 154 -32.03 -5.82 33.58
CA LYS A 154 -33.07 -4.82 33.82
C LYS A 154 -32.83 -3.50 33.08
N MET A 155 -31.60 -2.98 33.11
CA MET A 155 -31.25 -1.79 32.32
C MET A 155 -31.41 -2.06 30.81
N GLN A 156 -31.04 -3.26 30.36
CA GLN A 156 -31.21 -3.65 28.97
C GLN A 156 -32.69 -3.75 28.58
N SER A 157 -33.54 -4.30 29.45
CA SER A 157 -34.98 -4.42 29.18
C SER A 157 -35.69 -3.05 29.17
N GLU A 158 -35.34 -2.15 30.10
CA GLU A 158 -35.82 -0.76 30.12
C GLU A 158 -35.35 0.02 28.89
N TRP A 159 -34.10 -0.19 28.44
CA TRP A 159 -33.59 0.41 27.20
C TRP A 159 -34.37 -0.06 25.97
N ILE A 160 -34.64 -1.37 25.87
CA ILE A 160 -35.41 -1.95 24.76
C ILE A 160 -36.84 -1.38 24.74
N GLN A 161 -37.50 -1.31 25.90
CA GLN A 161 -38.83 -0.69 26.01
C GLN A 161 -38.81 0.78 25.62
N TRP A 162 -37.81 1.54 26.07
CA TRP A 162 -37.65 2.94 25.70
C TRP A 162 -37.49 3.10 24.17
N ALA A 163 -36.63 2.28 23.56
CA ALA A 163 -36.36 2.33 22.12
C ALA A 163 -37.60 1.96 21.29
N LEU A 164 -38.33 0.89 21.67
CA LEU A 164 -39.54 0.45 20.96
C LEU A 164 -40.71 1.41 21.15
N LYS A 165 -40.84 2.04 22.33
CA LYS A 165 -41.91 3.02 22.61
C LYS A 165 -41.72 4.32 21.83
N LYS A 166 -40.47 4.78 21.68
CA LYS A 166 -40.11 6.03 21.02
C LYS A 166 -40.19 5.93 19.48
N GLU A 167 -40.09 4.74 18.90
CA GLU A 167 -40.25 4.52 17.45
C GLU A 167 -41.71 4.61 16.96
N ASN A 168 -42.70 4.46 17.85
CA ASN A 168 -44.11 4.67 17.52
C ASN A 168 -44.47 6.16 17.38
N GLU A 169 -43.67 7.05 17.97
CA GLU A 169 -43.69 8.49 17.65
C GLU A 169 -42.78 8.70 16.43
N LYS A 170 -43.29 9.28 15.35
CA LYS A 170 -42.56 9.55 14.09
C LYS A 170 -41.36 10.50 14.28
N ASN A 171 -40.33 10.08 14.99
CA ASN A 171 -39.11 10.84 15.21
C ASN A 171 -37.95 10.12 14.52
N ASP A 172 -37.52 10.67 13.38
CA ASP A 172 -36.51 10.13 12.44
C ASP A 172 -35.08 10.02 13.02
N LEU A 173 -34.84 10.46 14.26
CA LEU A 173 -33.50 10.58 14.86
C LEU A 173 -32.94 9.27 15.43
N ASP A 174 -33.77 8.32 15.88
CA ASP A 174 -33.30 7.10 16.56
C ASP A 174 -33.18 5.86 15.63
N SER A 175 -33.60 5.93 14.36
CA SER A 175 -33.43 4.84 13.37
C SER A 175 -32.04 4.81 12.70
N TRP A 176 -31.07 5.55 13.25
CA TRP A 176 -29.79 5.80 12.59
C TRP A 176 -28.89 4.55 12.50
N LEU A 177 -29.03 3.61 13.44
CA LEU A 177 -28.19 2.40 13.54
C LEU A 177 -28.97 1.09 13.46
N SER A 178 -30.25 1.11 13.13
CA SER A 178 -31.10 -0.10 13.14
C SER A 178 -30.83 -1.06 11.96
N HIS A 179 -29.91 -0.73 11.04
CA HIS A 179 -29.65 -1.53 9.85
C HIS A 179 -28.66 -2.67 10.11
N ALA A 180 -28.93 -3.83 9.51
CA ALA A 180 -28.04 -4.99 9.57
C ALA A 180 -26.59 -4.68 9.10
N ALA A 181 -26.40 -3.87 8.04
CA ALA A 181 -25.06 -3.54 7.54
C ALA A 181 -24.28 -2.59 8.46
N TRP A 182 -24.96 -1.69 9.16
CA TRP A 182 -24.34 -0.83 10.17
C TRP A 182 -23.98 -1.62 11.42
N ASN A 183 -24.82 -2.58 11.82
CA ASN A 183 -24.52 -3.50 12.91
C ASN A 183 -23.34 -4.42 12.61
N THR A 184 -23.21 -4.95 11.38
CA THR A 184 -22.02 -5.72 10.98
C THR A 184 -20.76 -4.86 11.00
N LEU A 185 -20.83 -3.62 10.50
CA LEU A 185 -19.70 -2.69 10.50
C LEU A 185 -19.27 -2.32 11.92
N LEU A 186 -20.20 -1.95 12.80
CA LEU A 186 -19.91 -1.62 14.20
C LEU A 186 -19.32 -2.82 14.95
N SER A 187 -19.88 -4.02 14.76
CA SER A 187 -19.34 -5.25 15.34
C SER A 187 -17.90 -5.52 14.88
N SER A 188 -17.61 -5.33 13.58
CA SER A 188 -16.23 -5.45 13.07
C SER A 188 -15.29 -4.37 13.61
N LEU A 189 -15.80 -3.16 13.86
CA LEU A 189 -15.02 -2.06 14.41
C LEU A 189 -14.65 -2.35 15.86
N VAL A 190 -15.54 -2.93 16.66
CA VAL A 190 -15.23 -3.39 18.02
C VAL A 190 -14.06 -4.37 17.99
N VAL A 191 -14.15 -5.43 17.17
CA VAL A 191 -13.06 -6.40 17.01
C VAL A 191 -11.76 -5.73 16.54
N ALA A 192 -11.86 -4.77 15.61
CA ALA A 192 -10.70 -4.03 15.10
C ALA A 192 -10.06 -3.12 16.16
N LEU A 193 -10.86 -2.48 17.03
CA LEU A 193 -10.39 -1.66 18.14
C LEU A 193 -9.75 -2.52 19.24
N ASP A 194 -10.28 -3.72 19.47
CA ASP A 194 -9.71 -4.69 20.41
C ASP A 194 -8.38 -5.23 19.91
N LEU A 195 -8.29 -5.53 18.61
CA LEU A 195 -7.04 -5.83 17.91
C LEU A 195 -6.06 -4.65 17.97
N LEU A 196 -6.51 -3.40 17.77
CA LEU A 196 -5.66 -2.20 17.86
C LEU A 196 -5.20 -1.94 19.29
N TRP A 197 -6.04 -2.20 20.28
CA TRP A 197 -5.72 -2.09 21.71
C TRP A 197 -4.59 -3.05 22.08
N ILE A 198 -4.59 -4.27 21.53
CA ILE A 198 -3.46 -5.22 21.63
C ILE A 198 -2.17 -4.67 20.97
N VAL A 199 -2.27 -3.75 20.00
CA VAL A 199 -1.08 -3.19 19.33
C VAL A 199 -0.53 -1.95 20.00
N GLN A 200 -1.38 -1.00 20.36
CA GLN A 200 -0.97 0.34 20.77
C GLN A 200 -0.29 0.35 22.15
N ASP A 201 -0.79 -0.46 23.08
CA ASP A 201 -0.34 -0.43 24.49
C ASP A 201 0.74 -1.49 24.80
N TRP A 202 1.11 -2.31 23.81
CA TRP A 202 1.92 -3.50 24.05
C TRP A 202 3.29 -3.41 23.40
N HIS A 203 4.34 -3.60 24.20
CA HIS A 203 5.62 -4.14 23.69
C HIS A 203 5.39 -5.61 23.30
N PHE A 204 4.58 -5.83 22.28
CA PHE A 204 4.36 -7.13 21.68
C PHE A 204 5.63 -7.52 20.91
N PRO A 205 6.19 -8.72 21.09
CA PRO A 205 5.65 -9.90 21.78
C PRO A 205 6.13 -10.16 23.22
N SER A 206 6.89 -9.25 23.84
CA SER A 206 7.57 -9.54 25.12
C SER A 206 6.66 -9.44 26.35
N PHE A 207 5.49 -8.81 26.24
CA PHE A 207 4.54 -8.65 27.35
C PHE A 207 5.20 -8.04 28.62
N ALA A 208 6.28 -7.28 28.42
CA ALA A 208 7.07 -6.68 29.48
C ALA A 208 6.36 -5.45 30.05
N SER A 209 6.20 -5.44 31.37
CA SER A 209 5.62 -4.33 32.12
C SER A 209 6.69 -3.28 32.45
N PRO A 210 6.38 -1.97 32.44
CA PRO A 210 7.30 -0.95 32.92
C PRO A 210 7.73 -1.23 34.36
N VAL A 211 8.93 -0.82 34.73
CA VAL A 211 9.41 -0.99 36.11
C VAL A 211 8.49 -0.20 37.06
N GLY A 212 7.94 -0.88 38.06
CA GLY A 212 7.04 -0.29 39.07
C GLY A 212 5.54 -0.39 38.76
N THR A 213 5.12 -1.03 37.65
CA THR A 213 3.70 -1.34 37.42
C THR A 213 3.31 -2.67 38.07
N ARG A 214 2.23 -2.65 38.86
CA ARG A 214 1.74 -3.78 39.67
C ARG A 214 0.59 -4.51 38.99
N ILE A 215 0.36 -5.78 39.36
CA ILE A 215 -0.76 -6.58 38.86
C ILE A 215 -2.08 -6.04 39.43
N LEU A 216 -3.12 -5.96 38.61
CA LEU A 216 -4.46 -5.50 39.01
C LEU A 216 -4.96 -6.32 40.21
N GLY A 217 -5.48 -5.64 41.25
CA GLY A 217 -6.02 -6.28 42.45
C GLY A 217 -5.00 -6.91 43.39
N LEU A 218 -3.71 -6.89 43.04
CA LEU A 218 -2.61 -7.45 43.82
C LEU A 218 -1.54 -6.41 44.14
N HIS A 219 -0.77 -6.68 45.19
CA HIS A 219 0.36 -5.85 45.62
C HIS A 219 1.67 -6.16 44.89
N LEU A 220 1.73 -7.28 44.18
CA LEU A 220 2.92 -7.80 43.52
C LEU A 220 3.08 -7.22 42.11
N ASP A 221 4.34 -7.02 41.70
CA ASP A 221 4.71 -6.61 40.34
C ASP A 221 4.65 -7.80 39.36
N GLN A 222 4.99 -9.00 39.84
CA GLN A 222 5.04 -10.24 39.07
C GLN A 222 4.70 -11.45 39.95
N ILE A 223 4.05 -12.46 39.38
CA ILE A 223 3.83 -13.77 40.00
C ILE A 223 4.75 -14.77 39.32
N THR A 224 5.63 -15.43 40.09
CA THR A 224 6.57 -16.42 39.53
C THR A 224 6.26 -17.82 40.04
N PHE A 225 6.00 -18.74 39.11
CA PHE A 225 5.85 -20.16 39.40
C PHE A 225 7.14 -20.91 39.04
N HIS A 226 7.61 -21.71 39.99
CA HIS A 226 8.81 -22.52 39.87
C HIS A 226 8.39 -23.97 39.62
N PHE A 227 8.68 -24.49 38.43
CA PHE A 227 8.45 -25.90 38.11
C PHE A 227 9.76 -26.71 38.25
N PRO A 228 9.67 -28.02 38.56
CA PRO A 228 10.84 -28.87 38.82
C PRO A 228 11.80 -29.00 37.62
N PHE A 229 11.36 -28.73 36.39
CA PHE A 229 12.17 -28.84 35.17
C PHE A 229 12.72 -27.50 34.65
N ARG A 230 13.65 -26.83 35.36
CA ARG A 230 14.31 -25.56 34.93
C ARG A 230 13.37 -24.49 34.29
N LEU A 231 12.06 -24.59 34.50
CA LEU A 231 11.03 -23.81 33.83
C LEU A 231 10.50 -22.85 34.87
N ARG A 232 10.78 -21.57 34.65
CA ARG A 232 10.30 -20.48 35.48
C ARG A 232 9.26 -19.71 34.68
N LEU A 233 7.99 -19.79 35.09
CA LEU A 233 6.92 -18.98 34.50
C LEU A 233 6.75 -17.72 35.35
N SER A 234 6.86 -16.56 34.73
CA SER A 234 6.69 -15.26 35.40
C SER A 234 5.57 -14.49 34.71
N PHE A 235 4.47 -14.27 35.42
CA PHE A 235 3.31 -13.52 34.95
C PHE A 235 3.40 -12.08 35.45
N SER A 236 3.44 -11.13 34.51
CA SER A 236 3.36 -9.69 34.78
C SER A 236 1.91 -9.19 34.77
N SER A 237 1.70 -7.95 35.20
CA SER A 237 0.38 -7.28 35.14
C SER A 237 -0.23 -7.27 33.73
N LYS A 238 0.63 -7.23 32.71
CA LYS A 238 0.23 -7.25 31.31
C LYS A 238 -0.32 -8.60 30.87
N TRP A 239 0.17 -9.73 31.40
CA TRP A 239 -0.38 -11.05 31.05
C TRP A 239 -1.85 -11.20 31.41
N PHE A 240 -2.30 -10.57 32.50
CA PHE A 240 -3.70 -10.60 32.93
C PHE A 240 -4.64 -9.91 31.93
N GLY A 241 -4.31 -8.68 31.51
CA GLY A 241 -5.09 -7.97 30.49
C GLY A 241 -5.03 -8.65 29.12
N GLY A 242 -3.95 -9.37 28.83
CA GLY A 242 -3.74 -10.06 27.57
C GLY A 242 -4.59 -11.31 27.49
N PHE A 243 -4.63 -12.09 28.58
CA PHE A 243 -5.54 -13.22 28.72
C PHE A 243 -7.00 -12.80 28.60
N LEU A 244 -7.40 -11.72 29.29
CA LEU A 244 -8.76 -11.16 29.22
C LEU A 244 -9.18 -10.89 27.76
N VAL A 245 -8.37 -10.14 27.02
CA VAL A 245 -8.75 -9.72 25.67
C VAL A 245 -8.55 -10.85 24.65
N ILE A 246 -7.39 -11.53 24.65
CA ILE A 246 -7.04 -12.52 23.62
C ILE A 246 -7.78 -13.85 23.81
N ALA A 247 -7.93 -14.34 25.05
CA ALA A 247 -8.49 -15.65 25.31
C ALA A 247 -10.01 -15.63 25.56
N LEU A 248 -10.54 -14.55 26.15
CA LEU A 248 -11.96 -14.46 26.49
C LEU A 248 -12.74 -13.55 25.53
N MET A 249 -12.36 -12.28 25.36
CA MET A 249 -13.16 -11.34 24.57
C MET A 249 -13.10 -11.59 23.06
N LEU A 250 -11.91 -11.59 22.47
CA LEU A 250 -11.72 -11.58 21.02
C LEU A 250 -12.36 -12.80 20.33
N PRO A 251 -12.26 -14.04 20.85
CA PRO A 251 -12.96 -15.19 20.26
C PRO A 251 -14.48 -15.03 20.29
N LEU A 252 -15.04 -14.54 21.40
CA LEU A 252 -16.48 -14.29 21.52
C LEU A 252 -16.94 -13.20 20.54
N GLU A 253 -16.20 -12.09 20.45
CA GLU A 253 -16.53 -10.98 19.55
C GLU A 253 -16.43 -11.39 18.07
N ILE A 254 -15.45 -12.22 17.70
CA ILE A 254 -15.36 -12.80 16.34
C ILE A 254 -16.57 -13.69 16.06
N CYS A 255 -16.96 -14.56 17.00
CA CYS A 255 -18.15 -15.40 16.85
C CYS A 255 -19.42 -14.56 16.67
N GLN A 256 -19.59 -13.51 17.48
CA GLN A 256 -20.71 -12.58 17.36
C GLN A 256 -20.69 -11.85 16.01
N PHE A 257 -19.52 -11.35 15.58
CA PHE A 257 -19.36 -10.72 14.28
C PHE A 257 -19.74 -11.67 13.13
N LEU A 258 -19.26 -12.91 13.14
CA LEU A 258 -19.58 -13.91 12.13
C LEU A 258 -21.08 -14.24 12.12
N GLN A 259 -21.70 -14.32 13.29
CA GLN A 259 -23.15 -14.53 13.42
C GLN A 259 -23.93 -13.37 12.81
N ILE A 260 -23.60 -12.12 13.14
CA ILE A 260 -24.27 -10.92 12.60
C ILE A 260 -24.02 -10.81 11.08
N ALA A 261 -22.82 -11.16 10.60
CA ALA A 261 -22.45 -11.08 9.18
C ALA A 261 -23.12 -12.16 8.32
N THR A 262 -23.35 -13.36 8.85
CA THR A 262 -24.00 -14.46 8.12
C THR A 262 -25.51 -14.55 8.38
N TYR A 263 -26.03 -13.70 9.27
CA TYR A 263 -27.44 -13.68 9.63
C TYR A 263 -28.35 -13.44 8.42
N SER A 264 -29.32 -14.34 8.24
CA SER A 264 -30.43 -14.16 7.32
C SER A 264 -31.72 -14.72 7.96
N PRO A 265 -32.84 -13.97 7.92
CA PRO A 265 -34.09 -14.36 8.59
C PRO A 265 -34.62 -15.73 8.15
N ARG A 266 -34.43 -16.09 6.87
CA ARG A 266 -34.88 -17.37 6.31
C ARG A 266 -34.22 -18.57 6.99
N MET A 267 -32.96 -18.44 7.41
CA MET A 267 -32.21 -19.52 8.08
C MET A 267 -32.63 -19.71 9.54
N TYR A 268 -33.31 -18.73 10.15
CA TYR A 268 -33.75 -18.77 11.54
C TYR A 268 -35.26 -18.91 11.68
N ALA A 269 -35.95 -19.34 10.61
CA ALA A 269 -37.40 -19.46 10.58
C ALA A 269 -38.10 -18.15 11.04
N GLN A 270 -37.59 -17.02 10.54
CA GLN A 270 -38.14 -15.68 10.77
C GLN A 270 -38.59 -15.09 9.43
N TYR A 271 -39.70 -14.35 9.43
CA TYR A 271 -40.19 -13.68 8.23
C TYR A 271 -39.95 -12.17 8.31
N VAL A 272 -39.75 -11.54 7.17
CA VAL A 272 -39.53 -10.10 7.06
C VAL A 272 -40.82 -9.47 6.57
N HIS A 273 -41.34 -8.50 7.32
CA HIS A 273 -42.52 -7.76 6.91
C HIS A 273 -42.22 -6.95 5.63
N LEU A 274 -43.05 -7.13 4.59
CA LEU A 274 -42.80 -6.63 3.24
C LEU A 274 -42.69 -5.10 3.13
N THR A 275 -43.38 -4.36 3.99
CA THR A 275 -43.41 -2.88 3.94
C THR A 275 -42.59 -2.20 5.02
N SER A 276 -42.37 -2.86 6.17
CA SER A 276 -41.64 -2.27 7.31
C SER A 276 -40.24 -2.84 7.48
N PHE A 277 -39.87 -3.89 6.73
CA PHE A 277 -38.59 -4.59 6.79
C PHE A 277 -38.19 -5.09 8.18
N ARG A 278 -39.17 -5.23 9.09
CA ARG A 278 -38.95 -5.77 10.43
C ARG A 278 -38.90 -7.29 10.38
N VAL A 279 -38.02 -7.87 11.19
CA VAL A 279 -37.96 -9.32 11.35
C VAL A 279 -38.93 -9.72 12.44
N LEU A 280 -39.88 -10.58 12.10
CA LEU A 280 -40.88 -11.11 13.00
C LEU A 280 -40.63 -12.62 13.17
N PRO A 281 -40.70 -13.13 14.41
CA PRO A 281 -40.67 -14.56 14.63
C PRO A 281 -41.93 -15.22 14.03
N LEU A 282 -41.83 -16.48 13.61
CA LEU A 282 -43.01 -17.28 13.24
C LEU A 282 -44.03 -17.25 14.38
N SER A 283 -45.32 -17.07 14.02
CA SER A 283 -46.39 -16.78 14.97
C SER A 283 -46.37 -17.75 16.14
N ILE A 284 -46.15 -17.24 17.35
CA ILE A 284 -46.34 -17.99 18.57
C ILE A 284 -47.85 -18.16 18.73
N THR A 285 -48.32 -19.41 18.75
CA THR A 285 -49.71 -19.72 19.07
C THR A 285 -50.02 -19.18 20.47
N HIS A 286 -51.11 -18.41 20.57
CA HIS A 286 -51.49 -17.55 21.70
C HIS A 286 -51.58 -18.20 23.10
N ASN A 287 -51.38 -19.52 23.21
CA ASN A 287 -51.64 -20.30 24.42
C ASN A 287 -50.64 -20.06 25.56
N ASN A 288 -49.47 -19.44 25.31
CA ASN A 288 -48.46 -19.15 26.34
C ASN A 288 -48.24 -17.64 26.58
N SER A 289 -49.19 -16.77 26.25
CA SER A 289 -49.00 -15.31 26.36
C SER A 289 -48.80 -14.79 27.79
N SER A 290 -49.26 -15.49 28.82
CA SER A 290 -49.22 -15.03 30.22
C SER A 290 -47.87 -15.21 30.95
N THR A 291 -46.91 -15.96 30.38
CA THR A 291 -45.59 -16.19 31.00
C THR A 291 -44.50 -15.25 30.48
N PHE A 292 -44.80 -14.45 29.46
CA PHE A 292 -43.85 -13.55 28.82
C PHE A 292 -43.75 -12.21 29.54
N ASP A 293 -42.51 -11.76 29.75
CA ASP A 293 -42.22 -10.43 30.28
C ASP A 293 -42.74 -9.35 29.29
N ALA A 294 -43.23 -8.21 29.78
CA ALA A 294 -43.90 -7.20 28.94
C ALA A 294 -43.02 -6.70 27.77
N THR A 295 -41.70 -6.73 27.96
CA THR A 295 -40.66 -6.43 26.96
C THR A 295 -40.68 -7.42 25.78
N THR A 296 -40.80 -8.71 26.09
CA THR A 296 -40.78 -9.81 25.12
C THR A 296 -42.08 -9.85 24.31
N GLN A 297 -43.23 -9.62 24.95
CA GLN A 297 -44.50 -9.46 24.25
C GLN A 297 -44.47 -8.29 23.27
N LEU A 298 -43.89 -7.15 23.68
CA LEU A 298 -43.72 -5.98 22.82
C LEU A 298 -42.86 -6.34 21.61
N MET A 299 -41.69 -6.98 21.81
CA MET A 299 -40.82 -7.41 20.70
C MET A 299 -41.47 -8.42 19.75
N LEU A 300 -42.30 -9.33 20.27
CA LEU A 300 -43.05 -10.29 19.45
C LEU A 300 -44.12 -9.60 18.58
N GLN A 301 -44.76 -8.55 19.08
CA GLN A 301 -45.76 -7.77 18.36
C GLN A 301 -45.13 -6.78 17.37
N THR A 302 -44.07 -6.07 17.78
CA THR A 302 -43.46 -5.00 17.00
C THR A 302 -42.41 -5.50 16.03
N GLY A 303 -41.82 -6.68 16.25
CA GLY A 303 -40.66 -7.21 15.54
C GLY A 303 -39.33 -6.78 16.16
N SER A 304 -38.23 -7.30 15.61
CA SER A 304 -36.86 -7.00 16.06
C SER A 304 -36.53 -5.51 15.98
N LEU A 305 -35.68 -5.06 16.90
CA LEU A 305 -35.18 -3.67 16.97
C LEU A 305 -34.31 -3.30 15.75
N SER A 306 -33.75 -4.30 15.07
CA SER A 306 -33.04 -4.14 13.79
C SER A 306 -33.95 -4.45 12.61
N ARG A 307 -33.81 -3.67 11.53
CA ARG A 307 -34.49 -3.88 10.25
C ARG A 307 -33.60 -4.72 9.33
N TYR A 308 -34.18 -5.74 8.71
CA TYR A 308 -33.48 -6.59 7.75
C TYR A 308 -33.84 -6.19 6.32
N PHE A 309 -32.84 -5.68 5.61
CA PHE A 309 -32.98 -5.35 4.20
C PHE A 309 -32.28 -6.40 3.35
N PRO A 310 -32.92 -6.92 2.29
CA PRO A 310 -32.30 -7.85 1.34
C PRO A 310 -31.35 -7.08 0.42
N TRP A 311 -30.24 -6.60 0.97
CA TRP A 311 -29.15 -5.98 0.22
C TRP A 311 -28.17 -7.02 -0.30
N SER A 312 -27.28 -6.59 -1.18
CA SER A 312 -26.24 -7.45 -1.71
C SER A 312 -25.29 -7.90 -0.59
N GLU A 313 -24.82 -9.15 -0.60
CA GLU A 313 -23.77 -9.63 0.33
C GLU A 313 -22.53 -8.73 0.32
N TRP A 314 -22.28 -8.04 -0.80
CA TRP A 314 -21.21 -7.06 -0.95
C TRP A 314 -21.34 -5.87 0.00
N ASP A 315 -22.53 -5.50 0.45
CA ASP A 315 -22.75 -4.37 1.38
C ASP A 315 -22.18 -4.64 2.78
N ARG A 316 -21.89 -5.92 3.09
CA ARG A 316 -21.21 -6.35 4.33
C ARG A 316 -19.69 -6.31 4.22
N ALA A 317 -19.13 -6.20 3.01
CA ALA A 317 -17.68 -6.24 2.79
C ALA A 317 -16.87 -5.13 3.51
N PRO A 318 -17.38 -3.91 3.76
CA PRO A 318 -16.67 -2.91 4.55
C PRO A 318 -16.30 -3.40 5.94
N ALA A 319 -17.17 -4.19 6.57
CA ALA A 319 -16.92 -4.76 7.89
C ALA A 319 -15.71 -5.71 7.89
N PHE A 320 -15.66 -6.61 6.89
CA PHE A 320 -14.50 -7.48 6.69
C PHE A 320 -13.24 -6.71 6.30
N ALA A 321 -13.37 -5.64 5.52
CA ALA A 321 -12.25 -4.80 5.13
C ALA A 321 -11.62 -4.07 6.34
N VAL A 322 -12.43 -3.54 7.27
CA VAL A 322 -11.96 -2.92 8.51
C VAL A 322 -11.16 -3.93 9.35
N LEU A 323 -11.66 -5.16 9.49
CA LEU A 323 -10.97 -6.22 10.23
C LEU A 323 -9.67 -6.66 9.53
N LEU A 324 -9.67 -6.75 8.20
CA LEU A 324 -8.46 -7.04 7.42
C LEU A 324 -7.41 -5.92 7.56
N LEU A 325 -7.83 -4.66 7.58
CA LEU A 325 -6.92 -3.53 7.79
C LEU A 325 -6.33 -3.53 9.20
N ALA A 326 -7.13 -3.82 10.22
CA ALA A 326 -6.66 -3.93 11.60
C ALA A 326 -5.62 -5.06 11.75
N THR A 327 -5.90 -6.23 11.18
CA THR A 327 -4.96 -7.38 11.18
C THR A 327 -3.70 -7.12 10.34
N ALA A 328 -3.81 -6.42 9.21
CA ALA A 328 -2.65 -6.02 8.42
C ALA A 328 -1.78 -4.98 9.16
N ALA A 329 -2.40 -4.03 9.87
CA ALA A 329 -1.70 -3.05 10.70
C ALA A 329 -0.94 -3.76 11.85
N LEU A 330 -1.58 -4.74 12.50
CA LEU A 330 -0.98 -5.65 13.47
C LEU A 330 0.28 -6.35 12.94
N LEU A 331 0.17 -7.02 11.78
CA LEU A 331 1.28 -7.72 11.15
C LEU A 331 2.42 -6.77 10.76
N TRP A 332 2.09 -5.58 10.28
CA TRP A 332 3.06 -4.56 9.92
C TRP A 332 3.82 -4.02 11.14
N LEU A 333 3.11 -3.72 12.23
CA LEU A 333 3.71 -3.26 13.49
C LEU A 333 4.58 -4.36 14.12
N SER A 334 4.08 -5.61 14.14
CA SER A 334 4.85 -6.79 14.58
C SER A 334 6.16 -6.95 13.80
N LYS A 335 6.12 -6.81 12.47
CA LYS A 335 7.32 -6.87 11.62
C LYS A 335 8.28 -5.69 11.87
N GLN A 336 7.75 -4.51 12.15
CA GLN A 336 8.56 -3.34 12.48
C GLN A 336 9.29 -3.52 13.82
N GLU A 337 8.61 -4.04 14.85
CA GLU A 337 9.24 -4.36 16.14
C GLU A 337 10.25 -5.50 15.99
N HIS A 338 9.96 -6.54 15.21
CA HIS A 338 10.91 -7.61 14.89
C HIS A 338 12.18 -7.09 14.22
N SER A 339 12.05 -6.10 13.32
CA SER A 339 13.19 -5.46 12.65
C SER A 339 14.04 -4.65 13.63
N LYS A 340 13.41 -3.94 14.58
CA LYS A 340 14.11 -3.25 15.68
C LYS A 340 14.78 -4.26 16.62
N MET A 341 14.18 -5.41 16.87
CA MET A 341 14.78 -6.51 17.64
C MET A 341 16.01 -7.08 16.95
N CYS A 342 15.96 -7.36 15.64
CA CYS A 342 17.16 -7.78 14.89
C CYS A 342 18.27 -6.74 14.94
N PHE A 343 17.92 -5.45 14.87
CA PHE A 343 18.88 -4.35 14.98
C PHE A 343 19.47 -4.21 16.39
N ALA A 344 18.67 -4.43 17.44
CA ALA A 344 19.11 -4.42 18.82
C ALA A 344 19.97 -5.65 19.17
N VAL A 345 19.65 -6.83 18.61
CA VAL A 345 20.47 -8.06 18.68
C VAL A 345 21.79 -7.86 17.94
N PHE A 346 21.78 -7.17 16.80
CA PHE A 346 23.00 -6.82 16.05
C PHE A 346 23.88 -5.81 16.81
N LEU A 347 23.30 -4.99 17.69
CA LEU A 347 24.01 -4.11 18.63
C LEU A 347 24.40 -4.80 19.94
N GLY A 348 23.94 -6.04 20.18
CA GLY A 348 24.39 -6.94 21.23
C GLY A 348 25.72 -7.58 20.84
N LEU A 349 26.79 -6.85 21.12
CA LEU A 349 28.14 -7.08 20.66
C LEU A 349 28.75 -8.41 21.14
N SER A 350 29.28 -9.16 20.17
CA SER A 350 30.42 -10.07 20.33
C SER A 350 31.70 -9.25 20.55
N ASP A 351 32.61 -9.75 21.40
CA ASP A 351 33.89 -9.13 21.78
C ASP A 351 34.78 -8.67 20.61
N ALA A 352 34.52 -9.13 19.38
CA ALA A 352 35.27 -8.75 18.17
C ALA A 352 35.11 -7.28 17.74
N HIS A 353 34.09 -6.54 18.21
CA HIS A 353 33.84 -5.16 17.76
C HIS A 353 34.40 -4.05 18.68
N GLU A 354 34.88 -4.36 19.88
CA GLU A 354 35.47 -3.35 20.77
C GLU A 354 36.72 -2.71 20.14
N GLY A 355 37.48 -3.50 19.36
CA GLY A 355 38.57 -3.01 18.51
C GLY A 355 38.10 -2.13 17.35
N HIS A 356 36.92 -2.42 16.77
CA HIS A 356 36.33 -1.66 15.67
C HIS A 356 35.76 -0.31 16.15
N VAL A 357 35.16 -0.27 17.34
CA VAL A 357 34.68 0.96 17.98
C VAL A 357 35.85 1.85 18.39
N LYS A 358 36.95 1.27 18.91
CA LYS A 358 38.18 2.02 19.23
C LYS A 358 38.88 2.57 17.97
N THR A 359 38.88 1.83 16.86
CA THR A 359 39.42 2.32 15.57
C THR A 359 38.52 3.37 14.92
N LEU A 360 37.18 3.20 14.97
CA LEU A 360 36.22 4.23 14.56
C LEU A 360 36.30 5.48 15.42
N ALA A 361 36.54 5.36 16.74
CA ALA A 361 36.74 6.49 17.63
C ALA A 361 38.04 7.26 17.31
N ARG A 362 39.14 6.54 16.97
CA ARG A 362 40.39 7.15 16.49
C ARG A 362 40.23 7.84 15.13
N LEU A 363 39.50 7.22 14.20
CA LEU A 363 39.16 7.82 12.90
C LEU A 363 38.20 9.02 13.07
N ASN A 364 37.25 8.95 14.00
CA ASN A 364 36.41 10.10 14.34
C ASN A 364 37.24 11.22 14.97
N ALA A 365 38.32 10.94 15.70
CA ALA A 365 39.17 11.99 16.26
C ALA A 365 39.96 12.75 15.18
N SER A 366 40.36 12.08 14.08
CA SER A 366 41.16 12.67 12.99
C SER A 366 40.37 13.45 11.94
N VAL A 367 39.05 13.32 11.91
CA VAL A 367 38.19 13.99 10.91
C VAL A 367 37.81 15.41 11.35
N SER A 368 37.94 16.38 10.44
CA SER A 368 37.55 17.79 10.65
C SER A 368 36.10 17.93 11.11
N ALA A 369 35.82 18.94 11.95
CA ALA A 369 34.47 19.26 12.42
C ALA A 369 33.48 19.55 11.29
N THR A 370 33.96 20.09 10.16
CA THR A 370 33.15 20.33 8.96
C THR A 370 32.73 19.02 8.31
N THR A 371 33.68 18.13 8.05
CA THR A 371 33.41 16.80 7.47
C THR A 371 32.48 15.97 8.35
N LYS A 372 32.62 16.05 9.70
CA LYS A 372 31.68 15.41 10.63
C LYS A 372 30.25 15.93 10.48
N ARG A 373 30.09 17.25 10.36
CA ARG A 373 28.78 17.88 10.15
C ARG A 373 28.16 17.44 8.83
N ASP A 374 28.95 17.39 7.76
CA ASP A 374 28.46 16.98 6.43
C ASP A 374 28.09 15.50 6.37
N VAL A 375 28.88 14.63 7.01
CA VAL A 375 28.56 13.20 7.15
C VAL A 375 27.29 13.00 7.97
N ASN A 376 27.12 13.74 9.07
CA ASN A 376 25.90 13.67 9.88
C ASN A 376 24.67 14.18 9.11
N ASN A 377 24.81 15.27 8.34
CA ASN A 377 23.76 15.79 7.47
C ASN A 377 23.39 14.78 6.38
N LEU A 378 24.37 14.12 5.77
CA LEU A 378 24.17 13.04 4.80
C LEU A 378 23.45 11.83 5.40
N GLN A 379 23.86 11.39 6.58
CA GLN A 379 23.22 10.30 7.30
C GLN A 379 21.76 10.65 7.63
N ARG A 380 21.50 11.88 8.09
CA ARG A 380 20.15 12.38 8.33
C ARG A 380 19.32 12.49 7.04
N LEU A 381 19.90 12.93 5.94
CA LEU A 381 19.23 12.93 4.64
C LEU A 381 18.83 11.51 4.22
N GLN A 382 19.71 10.52 4.38
CA GLN A 382 19.39 9.12 4.07
C GLN A 382 18.24 8.59 4.92
N THR A 383 18.20 8.90 6.23
CA THR A 383 17.09 8.47 7.08
C THR A 383 15.77 9.15 6.70
N LEU A 384 15.80 10.44 6.37
CA LEU A 384 14.62 11.18 5.92
C LEU A 384 14.09 10.68 4.57
N TYR A 385 14.96 10.35 3.60
CA TYR A 385 14.54 9.74 2.34
C TYR A 385 13.96 8.33 2.54
N LYS A 386 14.50 7.54 3.48
CA LYS A 386 13.89 6.25 3.88
C LYS A 386 12.50 6.43 4.48
N LEU A 387 12.34 7.41 5.38
CA LEU A 387 11.06 7.75 6.00
C LEU A 387 10.05 8.25 4.96
N ARG A 388 10.48 9.09 4.03
CA ARG A 388 9.66 9.56 2.92
C ARG A 388 9.21 8.44 2.00
N ALA A 389 10.09 7.51 1.63
CA ALA A 389 9.74 6.35 0.81
C ALA A 389 8.68 5.47 1.49
N ARG A 390 8.77 5.31 2.81
CA ARG A 390 7.81 4.55 3.62
C ARG A 390 6.45 5.24 3.70
N THR A 391 6.44 6.54 4.02
CA THR A 391 5.21 7.35 4.08
C THR A 391 4.54 7.47 2.71
N ASP A 392 5.30 7.68 1.63
CA ASP A 392 4.78 7.64 0.26
C ASP A 392 4.16 6.26 -0.05
N SER A 393 4.77 5.15 0.39
CA SER A 393 4.19 3.80 0.19
C SER A 393 2.86 3.65 0.90
N PHE A 394 2.75 4.20 2.11
CA PHE A 394 1.52 4.17 2.90
C PHE A 394 0.42 5.04 2.28
N CYS A 395 0.75 6.23 1.81
CA CYS A 395 -0.18 7.10 1.07
C CYS A 395 -0.67 6.42 -0.22
N ILE A 396 0.21 5.75 -0.98
CA ILE A 396 -0.16 4.98 -2.18
C ILE A 396 -1.13 3.85 -1.81
N GLY A 397 -0.84 3.12 -0.73
CA GLY A 397 -1.71 2.05 -0.23
C GLY A 397 -3.10 2.55 0.16
N LEU A 398 -3.17 3.64 0.93
CA LEU A 398 -4.44 4.27 1.34
C LEU A 398 -5.21 4.85 0.17
N ALA A 399 -4.53 5.49 -0.79
CA ALA A 399 -5.16 5.99 -2.01
C ALA A 399 -5.77 4.84 -2.82
N GLY A 400 -5.00 3.76 -3.04
CA GLY A 400 -5.49 2.55 -3.72
C GLY A 400 -6.66 1.87 -3.00
N LEU A 401 -6.58 1.78 -1.67
CA LEU A 401 -7.67 1.28 -0.84
C LEU A 401 -8.93 2.15 -1.00
N SER A 402 -8.79 3.47 -0.97
CA SER A 402 -9.92 4.39 -1.14
C SER A 402 -10.58 4.29 -2.51
N THR A 403 -9.80 4.08 -3.57
CA THR A 403 -10.35 3.86 -4.92
C THR A 403 -11.04 2.51 -5.03
N LEU A 404 -10.50 1.47 -4.37
CA LEU A 404 -11.12 0.16 -4.32
C LEU A 404 -12.44 0.17 -3.54
N THR A 405 -12.51 0.91 -2.42
CA THR A 405 -13.75 1.03 -1.63
C THR A 405 -14.84 1.73 -2.42
N VAL A 406 -14.52 2.76 -3.21
CA VAL A 406 -15.49 3.43 -4.09
C VAL A 406 -15.98 2.50 -5.20
N TRP A 407 -15.08 1.74 -5.82
CA TRP A 407 -15.47 0.75 -6.84
C TRP A 407 -16.40 -0.33 -6.26
N LEU A 408 -16.09 -0.83 -5.07
CA LEU A 408 -16.93 -1.80 -4.36
C LEU A 408 -18.27 -1.21 -3.91
N GLN A 409 -18.28 0.04 -3.41
CA GLN A 409 -19.51 0.77 -3.06
C GLN A 409 -20.46 0.83 -4.25
N PHE A 410 -19.93 1.21 -5.41
CA PHE A 410 -20.68 1.29 -6.65
C PHE A 410 -21.22 -0.07 -7.08
N ARG A 411 -20.39 -1.12 -7.00
CA ARG A 411 -20.82 -2.50 -7.30
C ARG A 411 -21.93 -2.99 -6.35
N ALA A 412 -21.86 -2.64 -5.07
CA ALA A 412 -22.87 -2.98 -4.07
C ALA A 412 -24.20 -2.26 -4.35
N ILE A 413 -24.16 -0.97 -4.66
CA ILE A 413 -25.34 -0.16 -5.00
C ILE A 413 -26.09 -0.76 -6.20
N TRP A 414 -25.37 -1.13 -7.26
CA TRP A 414 -26.00 -1.60 -8.50
C TRP A 414 -26.48 -3.05 -8.47
N ARG A 415 -25.87 -3.91 -7.64
CA ARG A 415 -26.35 -5.29 -7.41
C ARG A 415 -27.50 -5.38 -6.43
N SER A 416 -27.78 -4.31 -5.66
CA SER A 416 -28.90 -4.30 -4.73
C SER A 416 -30.24 -4.37 -5.48
N SER A 417 -31.16 -5.19 -4.98
CA SER A 417 -32.54 -5.32 -5.50
C SER A 417 -33.42 -4.14 -5.09
N ALA A 418 -33.07 -3.45 -4.00
CA ALA A 418 -33.80 -2.30 -3.44
C ALA A 418 -33.44 -0.96 -4.12
N LYS A 419 -33.34 -0.93 -5.46
CA LYS A 419 -32.95 0.29 -6.21
C LYS A 419 -33.95 1.46 -6.05
N HIS A 420 -35.20 1.16 -5.68
CA HIS A 420 -36.35 2.08 -5.80
C HIS A 420 -37.03 2.47 -4.46
N HIS A 421 -36.66 1.89 -3.32
CA HIS A 421 -37.28 2.21 -2.02
C HIS A 421 -36.20 2.85 -1.11
N ARG A 422 -36.17 4.19 -1.03
CA ARG A 422 -35.14 4.94 -0.28
C ARG A 422 -35.72 6.22 0.33
N ASP A 423 -36.57 6.06 1.34
CA ASP A 423 -37.22 7.21 1.98
C ASP A 423 -36.41 7.79 3.15
N LEU A 424 -35.41 7.06 3.68
CA LEU A 424 -34.55 7.50 4.80
C LEU A 424 -33.04 7.35 4.49
N PRO A 425 -32.19 8.23 5.07
CA PRO A 425 -30.76 8.29 4.77
C PRO A 425 -30.02 6.99 5.15
N THR A 426 -30.28 6.40 6.31
CA THR A 426 -29.49 5.23 6.76
C THR A 426 -29.83 3.93 6.01
N GLN A 427 -30.83 3.96 5.13
CA GLN A 427 -31.33 2.80 4.38
C GLN A 427 -30.77 2.70 2.94
N ALA A 428 -29.92 3.64 2.51
CA ALA A 428 -29.33 3.56 1.18
C ALA A 428 -28.19 2.50 1.16
N PRO A 429 -28.15 1.64 0.13
CA PRO A 429 -27.04 0.69 -0.03
C PRO A 429 -25.74 1.45 -0.26
N GLY A 430 -24.64 0.96 0.31
CA GLY A 430 -23.32 1.58 0.12
C GLY A 430 -22.92 2.63 1.16
N GLU A 431 -23.76 2.96 2.15
CA GLU A 431 -23.43 3.95 3.19
C GLU A 431 -22.31 3.50 4.13
N THR A 432 -22.24 2.21 4.42
CA THR A 432 -21.14 1.59 5.18
C THR A 432 -19.78 1.79 4.49
N TYR A 433 -19.76 1.82 3.15
CA TYR A 433 -18.57 2.18 2.38
C TYR A 433 -18.25 3.68 2.47
N GLY A 434 -19.26 4.56 2.54
CA GLY A 434 -19.08 6.00 2.77
C GLY A 434 -18.38 6.27 4.11
N ALA A 435 -18.78 5.57 5.17
CA ALA A 435 -18.13 5.67 6.49
C ALA A 435 -16.68 5.14 6.47
N LEU A 436 -16.45 3.99 5.82
CA LEU A 436 -15.09 3.45 5.63
C LEU A 436 -14.20 4.43 4.84
N LEU A 437 -14.76 5.04 3.79
CA LEU A 437 -14.07 6.04 2.97
C LEU A 437 -13.71 7.30 3.80
N LEU A 438 -14.60 7.76 4.68
CA LEU A 438 -14.32 8.86 5.61
C LEU A 438 -13.15 8.53 6.53
N LEU A 439 -13.08 7.32 7.09
CA LEU A 439 -11.95 6.90 7.92
C LEU A 439 -10.64 6.87 7.12
N ILE A 440 -10.64 6.25 5.94
CA ILE A 440 -9.45 6.16 5.09
C ILE A 440 -8.97 7.54 4.66
N THR A 441 -9.89 8.46 4.34
CA THR A 441 -9.55 9.84 3.95
C THR A 441 -8.92 10.63 5.08
N LEU A 442 -9.46 10.57 6.29
CA LEU A 442 -8.86 11.23 7.45
C LEU A 442 -7.43 10.75 7.71
N VAL A 443 -7.20 9.43 7.65
CA VAL A 443 -5.85 8.86 7.79
C VAL A 443 -4.95 9.31 6.65
N LEU A 444 -5.44 9.32 5.41
CA LEU A 444 -4.68 9.80 4.25
C LEU A 444 -4.28 11.27 4.39
N LEU A 445 -5.18 12.16 4.81
CA LEU A 445 -4.91 13.58 5.01
C LEU A 445 -3.86 13.80 6.11
N HIS A 446 -3.94 13.05 7.21
CA HIS A 446 -2.93 13.08 8.27
C HIS A 446 -1.54 12.65 7.75
N GLN A 447 -1.49 11.59 6.93
CA GLN A 447 -0.24 11.09 6.34
C GLN A 447 0.34 12.05 5.30
N ILE A 448 -0.51 12.75 4.53
CA ILE A 448 -0.08 13.81 3.62
C ILE A 448 0.57 14.95 4.41
N HIS A 449 -0.05 15.40 5.49
CA HIS A 449 0.54 16.41 6.37
C HIS A 449 1.92 15.97 6.89
N TYR A 450 2.02 14.75 7.45
CA TYR A 450 3.28 14.19 7.94
C TYR A 450 4.36 14.10 6.86
N ARG A 451 3.99 13.68 5.63
CA ARG A 451 4.90 13.63 4.47
C ARG A 451 5.45 15.01 4.11
N TYR A 452 4.63 16.05 4.15
CA TYR A 452 5.08 17.42 3.85
C TYR A 452 6.00 17.99 4.94
N CYS A 453 5.82 17.58 6.21
CA CYS A 453 6.80 17.87 7.27
C CYS A 453 8.18 17.25 6.97
N ILE A 454 8.22 15.98 6.54
CA ILE A 454 9.48 15.32 6.14
C ILE A 454 10.10 16.01 4.91
N LYS A 455 9.28 16.36 3.91
CA LYS A 455 9.74 17.07 2.71
C LYS A 455 10.40 18.40 3.06
N MET A 456 9.80 19.17 3.98
CA MET A 456 10.36 20.42 4.48
C MET A 456 11.73 20.21 5.11
N GLU A 457 11.88 19.20 5.98
CA GLU A 457 13.16 18.89 6.63
C GLU A 457 14.27 18.52 5.62
N ILE A 458 13.92 17.74 4.57
CA ILE A 458 14.84 17.41 3.48
C ILE A 458 15.27 18.70 2.74
N MET A 459 14.35 19.61 2.46
CA MET A 459 14.66 20.86 1.75
C MET A 459 15.55 21.80 2.57
N VAL A 460 15.38 21.84 3.90
CA VAL A 460 16.26 22.58 4.81
C VAL A 460 17.68 21.99 4.79
N LEU A 461 17.82 20.68 4.88
CA LEU A 461 19.15 20.02 4.85
C LEU A 461 19.86 20.13 3.49
N ARG A 462 19.10 20.29 2.39
CA ARG A 462 19.65 20.57 1.06
C ARG A 462 19.92 22.06 0.81
N ASN A 463 19.78 22.91 1.83
CA ASN A 463 19.91 24.36 1.74
C ASN A 463 19.03 25.01 0.64
N GLN A 464 17.85 24.43 0.37
CA GLN A 464 16.87 25.01 -0.56
C GLN A 464 15.96 26.05 0.14
N ILE A 465 15.84 25.94 1.47
CA ILE A 465 15.04 26.81 2.33
C ILE A 465 15.90 27.18 3.55
N PRO A 466 15.82 28.42 4.08
CA PRO A 466 16.55 28.84 5.28
C PRO A 466 16.20 28.00 6.52
N SER A 467 17.15 27.84 7.46
CA SER A 467 17.04 26.97 8.63
C SER A 467 16.04 27.42 9.70
N ASP A 468 15.67 28.70 9.69
CA ASP A 468 14.85 29.34 10.73
C ASP A 468 13.35 29.08 10.52
N SER A 469 12.97 28.61 9.32
CA SER A 469 11.60 28.31 8.95
C SER A 469 11.16 26.88 9.26
N ARG A 470 11.87 26.18 10.17
CA ARG A 470 11.64 24.76 10.49
C ARG A 470 10.25 24.42 11.05
N TYR A 471 9.45 25.42 11.41
CA TYR A 471 8.19 25.23 12.13
C TYR A 471 6.94 25.62 11.32
N SER A 472 7.08 26.23 10.14
CA SER A 472 5.93 26.71 9.36
C SER A 472 5.96 26.30 7.90
N LEU A 473 4.96 25.51 7.49
CA LEU A 473 4.71 25.14 6.10
C LEU A 473 4.41 26.36 5.21
N LEU A 474 3.96 27.48 5.79
CA LEU A 474 3.61 28.71 5.05
C LEU A 474 4.84 29.49 4.56
N THR A 475 6.04 29.19 5.05
CA THR A 475 7.23 30.01 4.76
C THR A 475 7.66 29.99 3.29
N SER A 476 7.30 28.95 2.53
CA SER A 476 7.57 28.85 1.08
C SER A 476 6.30 28.52 0.29
N PRO A 477 5.53 29.54 -0.14
CA PRO A 477 4.20 29.33 -0.70
C PRO A 477 4.21 28.53 -1.99
N ARG A 478 5.17 28.79 -2.90
CA ARG A 478 5.23 28.16 -4.22
C ARG A 478 5.73 26.71 -4.22
N LEU A 479 6.75 26.40 -3.40
CA LEU A 479 7.38 25.07 -3.42
C LEU A 479 6.71 24.06 -2.47
N LEU A 480 6.04 24.54 -1.42
CA LEU A 480 5.61 23.70 -0.30
C LEU A 480 4.12 23.86 0.02
N PHE A 481 3.64 25.09 0.25
CA PHE A 481 2.24 25.32 0.65
C PHE A 481 1.22 25.05 -0.46
N LEU A 482 1.38 25.63 -1.66
CA LEU A 482 0.47 25.40 -2.79
C LEU A 482 0.34 23.93 -3.20
N PRO A 483 1.43 23.15 -3.36
CA PRO A 483 1.29 21.72 -3.68
C PRO A 483 0.73 20.91 -2.50
N PHE A 484 0.98 21.33 -1.24
CA PHE A 484 0.34 20.73 -0.07
C PHE A 484 -1.17 20.95 -0.10
N LEU A 485 -1.63 22.20 -0.28
CA LEU A 485 -3.05 22.55 -0.34
C LEU A 485 -3.75 21.85 -1.51
N ALA A 486 -3.12 21.81 -2.70
CA ALA A 486 -3.67 21.11 -3.85
C ALA A 486 -3.81 19.59 -3.59
N GLU A 487 -2.81 18.95 -2.98
CA GLU A 487 -2.91 17.53 -2.62
C GLU A 487 -3.94 17.28 -1.50
N LEU A 488 -4.04 18.20 -0.54
CA LEU A 488 -5.02 18.14 0.55
C LEU A 488 -6.46 18.23 0.00
N LEU A 489 -6.73 19.16 -0.92
CA LEU A 489 -8.02 19.30 -1.57
C LEU A 489 -8.32 18.08 -2.44
N LEU A 490 -7.39 17.67 -3.31
CA LEU A 490 -7.61 16.56 -4.24
C LEU A 490 -7.80 15.21 -3.52
N CYS A 491 -7.14 15.01 -2.38
CA CYS A 491 -7.37 13.83 -1.53
C CYS A 491 -8.55 14.00 -0.56
N GLY A 492 -8.97 15.22 -0.27
CA GLY A 492 -10.06 15.56 0.66
C GLY A 492 -11.45 15.62 0.01
N ILE A 493 -11.54 15.66 -1.32
CA ILE A 493 -12.82 15.59 -2.03
C ILE A 493 -13.38 14.17 -1.92
N PHE A 494 -14.54 14.03 -1.27
CA PHE A 494 -15.44 12.87 -1.27
C PHE A 494 -16.83 13.32 -0.81
N LEU A 495 -17.86 12.54 -1.09
CA LEU A 495 -19.19 12.77 -0.52
C LEU A 495 -19.20 12.20 0.91
N PRO A 496 -19.44 13.03 1.95
CA PRO A 496 -19.53 12.53 3.31
C PRO A 496 -20.69 11.51 3.45
N PRO A 497 -20.55 10.52 4.36
CA PRO A 497 -21.64 9.58 4.61
C PRO A 497 -22.89 10.34 5.03
N LEU A 498 -24.05 9.73 4.79
CA LEU A 498 -25.38 10.21 5.18
C LEU A 498 -25.98 11.31 4.30
N VAL A 499 -25.23 11.80 3.32
CA VAL A 499 -25.74 12.73 2.30
C VAL A 499 -26.27 11.96 1.11
N HIS A 500 -27.59 11.99 0.92
CA HIS A 500 -28.29 11.19 -0.07
C HIS A 500 -29.08 12.07 -1.03
N GLY A 501 -29.25 11.58 -2.25
CA GLY A 501 -30.07 12.23 -3.25
C GLY A 501 -30.00 11.51 -4.59
N ARG A 502 -30.73 12.05 -5.57
CA ARG A 502 -30.59 11.64 -6.97
C ARG A 502 -30.20 12.85 -7.79
N VAL A 503 -29.23 12.67 -8.67
CA VAL A 503 -28.88 13.66 -9.68
C VAL A 503 -29.57 13.23 -10.96
N TYR A 504 -30.52 14.04 -11.41
CA TYR A 504 -31.20 13.87 -12.70
C TYR A 504 -30.40 14.62 -13.76
N LEU A 505 -30.05 13.93 -14.85
CA LEU A 505 -29.35 14.50 -15.98
C LEU A 505 -30.20 14.32 -17.22
N ASP A 506 -30.34 15.43 -17.95
CA ASP A 506 -31.06 15.51 -19.21
C ASP A 506 -30.05 15.86 -20.31
N GLU A 507 -29.74 14.91 -21.19
CA GLU A 507 -28.84 15.13 -22.33
C GLU A 507 -29.65 15.38 -23.61
N GLU A 508 -29.58 16.59 -24.16
CA GLU A 508 -30.22 16.92 -25.45
C GLU A 508 -29.54 16.13 -26.60
N ARG A 509 -30.31 15.33 -27.36
CA ARG A 509 -29.78 14.53 -28.50
C ARG A 509 -30.21 15.05 -29.85
N TYR A 510 -31.50 15.37 -29.96
CA TYR A 510 -32.08 15.87 -31.20
C TYR A 510 -32.89 17.12 -30.89
N SER A 511 -32.56 18.23 -31.55
CA SER A 511 -33.45 19.39 -31.60
C SER A 511 -34.44 19.18 -32.74
N LEU A 512 -35.73 19.27 -32.44
CA LEU A 512 -36.74 19.27 -33.48
C LEU A 512 -36.77 20.67 -34.11
N PRO A 513 -36.84 20.81 -35.44
CA PRO A 513 -37.01 22.11 -36.07
C PRO A 513 -38.31 22.75 -35.55
N ARG A 514 -38.28 24.07 -35.25
CA ARG A 514 -39.47 24.86 -34.93
C ARG A 514 -40.39 24.91 -36.16
N ALA A 515 -41.17 23.85 -36.37
CA ALA A 515 -42.08 23.76 -37.50
C ALA A 515 -43.53 23.74 -37.00
N THR A 516 -44.33 24.59 -37.65
CA THR A 516 -45.77 24.82 -37.53
C THR A 516 -46.60 23.59 -37.94
N LEU A 517 -46.33 22.43 -37.35
CA LEU A 517 -47.06 21.18 -37.60
C LEU A 517 -47.96 20.85 -36.41
N ALA A 518 -49.24 20.63 -36.67
CA ALA A 518 -50.28 20.29 -35.70
C ALA A 518 -50.06 18.94 -34.98
N VAL A 519 -49.03 18.19 -35.39
CA VAL A 519 -48.66 16.88 -34.82
C VAL A 519 -47.19 16.92 -34.45
N VAL A 520 -46.90 16.90 -33.15
CA VAL A 520 -45.55 16.78 -32.62
C VAL A 520 -45.09 15.32 -32.82
N PRO A 521 -43.99 15.04 -33.55
CA PRO A 521 -43.48 13.69 -33.69
C PRO A 521 -42.99 13.17 -32.34
N ALA A 522 -43.44 11.99 -31.93
CA ALA A 522 -43.01 11.35 -30.69
C ALA A 522 -41.53 10.95 -30.77
N CYS A 523 -40.76 11.22 -29.71
CA CYS A 523 -39.36 10.80 -29.62
C CYS A 523 -39.27 9.26 -29.58
N PRO A 524 -38.30 8.65 -30.28
CA PRO A 524 -38.10 7.20 -30.24
C PRO A 524 -37.59 6.78 -28.85
N SER A 525 -38.17 5.72 -28.27
CA SER A 525 -37.72 5.15 -27.00
C SER A 525 -36.24 4.74 -27.11
N PRO A 526 -35.36 5.11 -26.15
CA PRO A 526 -35.64 5.57 -24.77
C PRO A 526 -35.63 7.11 -24.55
N LEU A 527 -35.71 7.93 -25.61
CA LEU A 527 -35.69 9.39 -25.49
C LEU A 527 -37.07 9.92 -25.07
N THR A 528 -37.09 10.87 -24.14
CA THR A 528 -38.32 11.54 -23.69
C THR A 528 -38.31 13.01 -24.11
N MET A 529 -39.49 13.55 -24.39
CA MET A 529 -39.63 14.95 -24.77
C MET A 529 -39.80 15.80 -23.50
N THR A 530 -38.97 16.83 -23.32
CA THR A 530 -39.14 17.77 -22.22
C THR A 530 -40.17 18.84 -22.59
N THR A 531 -41.02 19.25 -21.64
CA THR A 531 -42.15 20.16 -21.91
C THR A 531 -41.72 21.60 -22.19
N SER A 532 -40.47 21.98 -21.87
CA SER A 532 -39.97 23.36 -21.99
C SER A 532 -39.17 23.65 -23.27
N LYS A 533 -38.62 22.61 -23.92
CA LYS A 533 -37.81 22.71 -25.15
C LYS A 533 -38.30 21.64 -26.12
N GLN A 534 -38.49 21.98 -27.40
CA GLN A 534 -38.80 20.99 -28.45
C GLN A 534 -37.55 20.15 -28.80
N SER A 535 -36.99 19.47 -27.81
CA SER A 535 -35.84 18.57 -27.92
C SER A 535 -36.19 17.18 -27.40
N CYS A 536 -35.64 16.16 -28.05
CA CYS A 536 -35.66 14.79 -27.54
C CYS A 536 -34.42 14.60 -26.66
N ASP A 537 -34.67 14.43 -25.37
CA ASP A 537 -33.65 14.39 -24.34
C ASP A 537 -33.54 12.95 -23.81
N LEU A 538 -32.32 12.57 -23.44
CA LEU A 538 -32.05 11.30 -22.78
C LEU A 538 -32.05 11.55 -21.27
N GLN A 539 -33.11 11.10 -20.58
CA GLN A 539 -33.27 11.27 -19.13
C GLN A 539 -32.74 10.06 -18.36
N TYR A 540 -31.87 10.33 -17.39
CA TYR A 540 -31.35 9.32 -16.48
C TYR A 540 -31.01 9.94 -15.14
N SER A 541 -30.95 9.08 -14.12
CA SER A 541 -30.62 9.54 -12.78
C SER A 541 -29.55 8.67 -12.14
N TYR A 542 -28.56 9.33 -11.58
CA TYR A 542 -27.55 8.70 -10.73
C TYR A 542 -27.93 8.86 -9.26
N PRO A 543 -27.66 7.83 -8.43
CA PRO A 543 -27.51 8.04 -7.00
C PRO A 543 -26.42 9.11 -6.75
N LEU A 544 -26.65 10.02 -5.80
CA LEU A 544 -25.65 11.03 -5.41
C LEU A 544 -24.34 10.39 -4.95
N GLU A 545 -24.41 9.18 -4.40
CA GLU A 545 -23.29 8.35 -3.97
C GLU A 545 -22.33 8.03 -5.13
N VAL A 546 -22.78 8.07 -6.39
CA VAL A 546 -21.93 7.94 -7.60
C VAL A 546 -20.94 9.10 -7.72
N MET A 547 -21.19 10.26 -7.11
CA MET A 547 -20.23 11.37 -7.06
C MET A 547 -18.90 10.96 -6.38
N ASN A 548 -18.90 9.92 -5.54
CA ASN A 548 -17.66 9.35 -5.00
C ASN A 548 -16.71 8.83 -6.09
N MET A 549 -17.14 8.65 -7.34
CA MET A 549 -16.24 8.36 -8.46
C MET A 549 -15.16 9.42 -8.66
N ILE A 550 -15.36 10.65 -8.19
CA ILE A 550 -14.30 11.69 -8.18
C ILE A 550 -13.06 11.27 -7.37
N VAL A 551 -13.21 10.34 -6.43
CA VAL A 551 -12.11 9.76 -5.65
C VAL A 551 -11.11 9.01 -6.54
N LEU A 552 -11.51 8.57 -7.74
CA LEU A 552 -10.59 7.97 -8.73
C LEU A 552 -9.46 8.93 -9.13
N VAL A 553 -9.62 10.25 -8.95
CA VAL A 553 -8.53 11.22 -9.15
C VAL A 553 -7.31 10.87 -8.28
N ARG A 554 -7.51 10.22 -7.12
CA ARG A 554 -6.42 9.74 -6.24
C ARG A 554 -5.50 8.70 -6.87
N LEU A 555 -5.88 8.11 -8.02
CA LEU A 555 -5.01 7.22 -8.78
C LEU A 555 -3.70 7.88 -9.23
N TYR A 556 -3.60 9.22 -9.24
CA TYR A 556 -2.33 9.93 -9.48
C TYR A 556 -1.21 9.52 -8.51
N TRP A 557 -1.53 9.01 -7.31
CA TRP A 557 -0.53 8.46 -6.39
C TRP A 557 0.21 7.26 -6.97
N PHE A 558 -0.43 6.47 -7.84
CA PHE A 558 0.22 5.33 -8.49
C PHE A 558 1.38 5.75 -9.41
N ALA A 559 1.33 6.96 -10.00
CA ALA A 559 2.46 7.50 -10.76
C ALA A 559 3.74 7.65 -9.90
N ARG A 560 3.57 7.77 -8.57
CA ARG A 560 4.69 7.89 -7.62
C ARG A 560 5.29 6.54 -7.23
N VAL A 561 4.66 5.41 -7.57
CA VAL A 561 5.18 4.06 -7.33
C VAL A 561 6.55 3.90 -8.00
N ILE A 562 6.66 4.36 -9.24
CA ILE A 562 7.90 4.29 -10.04
C ILE A 562 9.03 5.03 -9.32
N ARG A 563 8.80 6.29 -8.90
CA ARG A 563 9.77 7.07 -8.11
C ARG A 563 10.14 6.35 -6.81
N ASN A 564 9.16 5.82 -6.09
CA ASN A 564 9.38 5.21 -4.78
C ASN A 564 10.17 3.90 -4.87
N GLN A 565 9.93 3.08 -5.90
CA GLN A 565 10.71 1.88 -6.16
C GLN A 565 12.16 2.23 -6.50
N LEU A 566 12.37 3.23 -7.36
CA LEU A 566 13.70 3.70 -7.73
C LEU A 566 14.44 4.29 -6.53
N LEU A 567 13.77 5.08 -5.70
CA LEU A 567 14.34 5.64 -4.47
C LEU A 567 14.75 4.53 -3.48
N LYS A 568 13.93 3.49 -3.32
CA LYS A 568 14.29 2.33 -2.49
C LYS A 568 15.50 1.57 -3.04
N GLN A 569 15.62 1.43 -4.36
CA GLN A 569 16.78 0.80 -4.99
C GLN A 569 18.06 1.63 -4.80
N LEU A 570 17.99 2.95 -4.98
CA LEU A 570 19.10 3.88 -4.74
C LEU A 570 19.60 3.81 -3.30
N ILE A 571 18.68 3.67 -2.33
CA ILE A 571 19.01 3.63 -0.90
C ILE A 571 19.50 2.25 -0.44
N LYS A 572 19.00 1.16 -1.05
CA LYS A 572 19.36 -0.23 -0.68
C LYS A 572 20.71 -0.65 -1.25
N GLY A 573 21.18 -0.02 -2.33
CA GLY A 573 22.52 -0.29 -2.86
C GLY A 573 23.60 0.04 -1.85
N ASN A 574 24.44 -0.93 -1.49
CA ASN A 574 25.64 -0.76 -0.64
C ASN A 574 26.72 0.15 -1.27
N THR A 575 26.41 0.90 -2.31
CA THR A 575 27.32 1.80 -3.03
C THR A 575 27.33 3.17 -2.36
N THR A 576 28.01 3.24 -1.21
CA THR A 576 28.23 4.45 -0.40
C THR A 576 28.81 5.64 -1.19
N THR A 577 29.41 5.40 -2.36
CA THR A 577 30.02 6.42 -3.22
C THR A 577 29.07 6.99 -4.28
N VAL A 578 28.17 6.19 -4.88
CA VAL A 578 27.25 6.67 -5.93
C VAL A 578 25.99 7.28 -5.33
N GLY A 579 25.49 6.73 -4.21
CA GLY A 579 24.35 7.30 -3.49
C GLY A 579 24.64 8.69 -2.91
N SER A 580 25.86 8.92 -2.41
CA SER A 580 26.24 10.23 -1.85
C SER A 580 26.40 11.32 -2.91
N ILE A 581 26.98 11.00 -4.07
CA ILE A 581 27.13 11.95 -5.20
C ILE A 581 25.77 12.28 -5.82
N THR A 582 24.88 11.30 -5.98
CA THR A 582 23.54 11.52 -6.56
C THR A 582 22.56 12.21 -5.60
N LEU A 583 22.72 12.06 -4.28
CA LEU A 583 21.89 12.74 -3.27
C LEU A 583 22.36 14.17 -2.96
N ASN A 584 23.68 14.44 -3.02
CA ASN A 584 24.24 15.78 -2.82
C ASN A 584 24.30 16.62 -4.11
N GLY A 585 24.40 15.98 -5.28
CA GLY A 585 24.47 16.68 -6.55
C GLY A 585 23.21 17.52 -6.79
N LYS A 586 23.41 18.82 -7.10
CA LYS A 586 22.33 19.69 -7.62
C LYS A 586 21.75 19.16 -8.94
N GLU A 587 22.44 18.24 -9.60
CA GLU A 587 22.21 17.77 -10.96
C GLU A 587 21.17 16.64 -11.08
N ALA A 588 20.90 15.89 -10.00
CA ALA A 588 19.92 14.81 -10.02
C ALA A 588 18.63 15.22 -9.29
N PRO A 589 17.55 15.58 -10.00
CA PRO A 589 16.28 15.92 -9.38
C PRO A 589 15.53 14.64 -8.96
N ALA A 590 16.02 13.98 -7.90
CA ALA A 590 15.40 12.79 -7.29
C ALA A 590 13.94 13.02 -6.85
N ASP A 591 13.53 14.27 -6.70
CA ASP A 591 12.16 14.68 -6.37
C ASP A 591 11.19 14.69 -7.56
N SER A 592 11.71 14.79 -8.80
CA SER A 592 10.89 14.96 -10.00
C SER A 592 10.37 13.63 -10.55
N LEU A 593 9.05 13.55 -10.76
CA LEU A 593 8.39 12.32 -11.24
C LEU A 593 8.78 11.96 -12.67
N TRP A 594 8.93 12.97 -13.51
CA TRP A 594 9.28 12.80 -14.92
C TRP A 594 10.68 12.19 -15.11
N TRP A 595 11.66 12.63 -14.32
CA TRP A 595 13.00 12.04 -14.34
C TRP A 595 12.99 10.58 -13.89
N SER A 596 12.24 10.26 -12.83
CA SER A 596 12.08 8.87 -12.38
C SER A 596 11.43 7.99 -13.44
N PHE A 597 10.38 8.48 -14.11
CA PHE A 597 9.75 7.77 -15.21
C PHE A 597 10.73 7.50 -16.36
N ARG A 598 11.47 8.54 -16.81
CA ARG A 598 12.47 8.40 -17.87
C ARG A 598 13.52 7.35 -17.55
N ILE A 599 14.03 7.33 -16.32
CA ILE A 599 15.06 6.35 -15.92
C ILE A 599 14.47 4.95 -15.82
N SER A 600 13.30 4.79 -15.22
CA SER A 600 12.66 3.47 -15.12
C SER A 600 12.32 2.90 -16.50
N PHE A 601 11.89 3.75 -17.43
CA PHE A 601 11.66 3.38 -18.82
C PHE A 601 12.97 2.96 -19.51
N ALA A 602 14.05 3.71 -19.32
CA ALA A 602 15.36 3.36 -19.89
C ALA A 602 15.98 2.07 -19.28
N LEU A 603 15.69 1.76 -18.01
CA LEU A 603 16.25 0.59 -17.33
C LEU A 603 15.43 -0.69 -17.57
N GLN A 604 14.10 -0.61 -17.50
CA GLN A 604 13.19 -1.77 -17.58
C GLN A 604 11.92 -1.42 -18.40
N PRO A 605 12.05 -1.15 -19.71
CA PRO A 605 10.95 -0.64 -20.54
C PRO A 605 9.78 -1.63 -20.61
N SER A 606 10.05 -2.93 -20.75
CA SER A 606 9.03 -3.98 -20.86
C SER A 606 8.09 -4.03 -19.65
N LYS A 607 8.65 -3.96 -18.44
CA LYS A 607 7.84 -3.99 -17.20
C LYS A 607 7.03 -2.72 -17.05
N VAL A 608 7.63 -1.55 -17.26
CA VAL A 608 6.93 -0.25 -17.16
C VAL A 608 5.77 -0.21 -18.13
N LEU A 609 6.00 -0.66 -19.36
CA LEU A 609 4.99 -0.58 -20.39
C LEU A 609 3.86 -1.61 -20.19
N LEU A 610 4.16 -2.83 -19.74
CA LEU A 610 3.12 -3.79 -19.31
C LEU A 610 2.25 -3.20 -18.20
N THR A 611 2.87 -2.56 -17.19
CA THR A 611 2.12 -1.94 -16.09
C THR A 611 1.25 -0.77 -16.58
N LEU A 612 1.73 0.02 -17.53
CA LEU A 612 0.98 1.12 -18.13
C LEU A 612 -0.21 0.61 -18.95
N PHE A 613 -0.04 -0.48 -19.71
CA PHE A 613 -1.12 -1.10 -20.47
C PHE A 613 -2.25 -1.60 -19.56
N VAL A 614 -1.90 -2.46 -18.59
CA VAL A 614 -2.90 -3.09 -17.71
C VAL A 614 -3.63 -2.04 -16.87
N SER A 615 -2.91 -1.02 -16.37
CA SER A 615 -3.54 0.06 -15.60
C SER A 615 -4.45 0.93 -16.45
N LEU A 616 -4.03 1.35 -17.64
CA LEU A 616 -4.86 2.14 -18.55
C LEU A 616 -6.10 1.36 -19.02
N TRP A 617 -5.94 0.08 -19.37
CA TRP A 617 -7.03 -0.78 -19.80
C TRP A 617 -8.08 -0.96 -18.70
N ALA A 618 -7.66 -1.40 -17.51
CA ALA A 618 -8.57 -1.63 -16.39
C ALA A 618 -9.28 -0.35 -15.93
N THR A 619 -8.54 0.76 -15.80
CA THR A 619 -9.13 2.03 -15.35
C THR A 619 -10.13 2.60 -16.35
N THR A 620 -9.83 2.52 -17.65
CA THR A 620 -10.77 2.95 -18.69
C THR A 620 -12.02 2.08 -18.71
N ALA A 621 -11.87 0.75 -18.61
CA ALA A 621 -13.02 -0.17 -18.62
C ALA A 621 -13.96 0.09 -17.44
N VAL A 622 -13.40 0.28 -16.24
CA VAL A 622 -14.18 0.61 -15.03
C VAL A 622 -14.88 1.96 -15.18
N ALA A 623 -14.20 2.98 -15.72
CA ALA A 623 -14.80 4.29 -15.94
C ALA A 623 -15.99 4.21 -16.91
N VAL A 624 -15.84 3.50 -18.03
CA VAL A 624 -16.90 3.35 -19.03
C VAL A 624 -18.09 2.57 -18.47
N SER A 625 -17.84 1.43 -17.80
CA SER A 625 -18.91 0.68 -17.13
C SER A 625 -19.62 1.54 -16.10
N ALA A 626 -18.90 2.38 -15.34
CA ALA A 626 -19.52 3.22 -14.32
C ALA A 626 -20.49 4.26 -14.90
N PHE A 627 -20.15 4.87 -16.03
CA PHE A 627 -21.01 5.85 -16.69
C PHE A 627 -22.19 5.20 -17.46
N GLU A 628 -22.05 3.98 -17.96
CA GLU A 628 -23.10 3.34 -18.78
C GLU A 628 -24.13 2.52 -17.97
N ARG A 629 -23.90 2.28 -16.67
CA ARG A 629 -24.81 1.54 -15.78
C ARG A 629 -26.22 2.11 -15.51
N PRO A 630 -26.52 3.42 -15.55
CA PRO A 630 -27.89 3.88 -15.34
C PRO A 630 -28.80 3.52 -16.52
N PHE A 631 -28.23 3.10 -17.66
CA PHE A 631 -28.97 2.67 -18.83
C PHE A 631 -28.86 1.16 -19.04
N PRO A 632 -29.95 0.50 -19.49
CA PRO A 632 -29.89 -0.89 -19.92
C PRO A 632 -29.13 -0.98 -21.26
N SER A 633 -27.80 -1.01 -21.19
CA SER A 633 -26.90 -1.16 -22.34
C SER A 633 -26.11 -2.47 -22.23
N LYS A 634 -25.55 -2.95 -23.34
CA LYS A 634 -24.62 -4.10 -23.30
C LYS A 634 -23.38 -3.83 -22.43
N LEU A 635 -23.10 -2.57 -22.10
CA LEU A 635 -21.96 -2.12 -21.30
C LEU A 635 -22.25 -2.09 -19.78
N ASP A 636 -23.43 -2.54 -19.35
CA ASP A 636 -23.74 -2.77 -17.93
C ASP A 636 -22.80 -3.82 -17.31
N GLY A 637 -22.43 -4.85 -18.10
CA GLY A 637 -21.44 -5.86 -17.73
C GLY A 637 -20.00 -5.35 -17.81
N GLU A 638 -19.20 -5.61 -16.76
CA GLU A 638 -17.76 -5.27 -16.71
C GLU A 638 -16.97 -5.94 -17.86
N ASP A 639 -17.38 -7.14 -18.26
CA ASP A 639 -16.72 -7.93 -19.31
C ASP A 639 -16.83 -7.27 -20.70
N HIS A 640 -18.00 -6.71 -21.02
CA HIS A 640 -18.23 -6.00 -22.28
C HIS A 640 -17.48 -4.65 -22.31
N ALA A 641 -17.34 -3.98 -21.17
CA ALA A 641 -16.55 -2.75 -21.07
C ALA A 641 -15.04 -3.04 -21.22
N LEU A 642 -14.54 -4.15 -20.65
CA LEU A 642 -13.16 -4.61 -20.86
C LEU A 642 -12.89 -4.95 -22.32
N TRP A 643 -13.82 -5.63 -22.98
CA TRP A 643 -13.73 -5.93 -24.41
C TRP A 643 -13.69 -4.66 -25.27
N LEU A 644 -14.66 -3.75 -25.08
CA LEU A 644 -14.75 -2.50 -25.82
C LEU A 644 -13.46 -1.68 -25.70
N THR A 645 -12.93 -1.54 -24.48
CA THR A 645 -11.72 -0.75 -24.24
C THR A 645 -10.49 -1.37 -24.88
N LEU A 646 -10.34 -2.69 -24.87
CA LEU A 646 -9.25 -3.39 -25.54
C LEU A 646 -9.28 -3.18 -27.07
N VAL A 647 -10.46 -3.37 -27.67
CA VAL A 647 -10.68 -3.19 -29.13
C VAL A 647 -10.45 -1.74 -29.56
N THR A 648 -10.81 -0.78 -28.70
CA THR A 648 -10.63 0.64 -28.98
C THR A 648 -9.17 1.09 -28.79
N MET A 649 -8.48 0.60 -27.75
CA MET A 649 -7.06 0.91 -27.51
C MET A 649 -6.14 0.42 -28.62
N THR A 650 -6.49 -0.68 -29.26
CA THR A 650 -5.76 -1.25 -30.41
C THR A 650 -6.09 -0.54 -31.74
N GLY A 651 -7.10 0.33 -31.77
CA GLY A 651 -7.54 1.05 -32.96
C GLY A 651 -8.38 0.22 -33.94
N VAL A 652 -8.91 -0.94 -33.51
CA VAL A 652 -9.71 -1.84 -34.38
C VAL A 652 -11.15 -1.34 -34.52
N GLY A 653 -11.85 -1.13 -33.39
CA GLY A 653 -13.20 -0.55 -33.37
C GLY A 653 -14.29 -1.32 -34.11
N TYR A 654 -14.63 -2.55 -33.68
CA TYR A 654 -15.67 -3.37 -34.34
C TYR A 654 -17.08 -2.75 -34.39
N GLY A 655 -17.47 -1.95 -33.40
CA GLY A 655 -18.78 -1.30 -33.33
C GLY A 655 -19.92 -2.16 -32.78
N ASP A 656 -19.60 -3.30 -32.16
CA ASP A 656 -20.53 -4.23 -31.50
C ASP A 656 -21.14 -3.70 -30.18
N ALA A 657 -20.39 -2.84 -29.49
CA ALA A 657 -20.83 -2.06 -28.33
C ALA A 657 -20.22 -0.65 -28.38
N TYR A 658 -20.94 0.34 -27.86
CA TYR A 658 -20.47 1.73 -27.79
C TYR A 658 -21.14 2.48 -26.64
N PRO A 659 -20.46 3.45 -26.00
CA PRO A 659 -21.04 4.22 -24.91
C PRO A 659 -22.13 5.16 -25.43
N ILE A 660 -23.29 5.10 -24.78
CA ILE A 660 -24.41 5.96 -25.09
C ILE A 660 -24.21 7.29 -24.38
N THR A 661 -23.90 7.28 -23.09
CA THR A 661 -23.77 8.47 -22.23
C THR A 661 -22.60 9.39 -22.63
N LEU A 662 -22.71 10.69 -22.35
CA LEU A 662 -21.61 11.63 -22.60
C LEU A 662 -20.38 11.28 -21.76
N GLY A 663 -20.57 10.90 -20.49
CA GLY A 663 -19.50 10.49 -19.59
C GLY A 663 -18.73 9.28 -20.12
N GLY A 664 -19.44 8.24 -20.59
CA GLY A 664 -18.84 7.06 -21.19
C GLY A 664 -18.05 7.38 -22.46
N ARG A 665 -18.57 8.28 -23.32
CA ARG A 665 -17.87 8.73 -24.53
C ARG A 665 -16.57 9.47 -24.22
N VAL A 666 -16.60 10.41 -23.27
CA VAL A 666 -15.39 11.15 -22.84
C VAL A 666 -14.37 10.18 -22.25
N ALA A 667 -14.81 9.23 -21.42
CA ALA A 667 -13.94 8.22 -20.83
C ALA A 667 -13.26 7.33 -21.88
N VAL A 668 -14.00 6.85 -22.89
CA VAL A 668 -13.44 6.06 -24.01
C VAL A 668 -12.43 6.89 -24.82
N VAL A 669 -12.74 8.14 -25.14
CA VAL A 669 -11.84 8.99 -25.94
C VAL A 669 -10.54 9.27 -25.20
N LEU A 670 -10.61 9.68 -23.93
CA LEU A 670 -9.42 10.00 -23.15
C LEU A 670 -8.59 8.76 -22.83
N GLY A 671 -9.24 7.69 -22.35
CA GLY A 671 -8.56 6.49 -21.88
C GLY A 671 -8.12 5.56 -23.00
N ALA A 672 -9.06 5.17 -23.88
CA ALA A 672 -8.80 4.17 -24.90
C ALA A 672 -8.17 4.77 -26.16
N VAL A 673 -8.71 5.87 -26.70
CA VAL A 673 -8.20 6.46 -27.95
C VAL A 673 -6.88 7.18 -27.73
N ILE A 674 -6.86 8.23 -26.90
CA ILE A 674 -5.63 9.02 -26.66
C ILE A 674 -4.60 8.19 -25.90
N GLY A 675 -5.02 7.49 -24.84
CA GLY A 675 -4.13 6.62 -24.08
C GLY A 675 -3.58 5.45 -24.90
N GLY A 676 -4.41 4.82 -25.73
CA GLY A 676 -4.00 3.75 -26.64
C GLY A 676 -2.99 4.22 -27.69
N LEU A 677 -3.24 5.37 -28.33
CA LEU A 677 -2.30 5.99 -29.28
C LEU A 677 -0.95 6.31 -28.64
N ALA A 678 -0.95 6.90 -27.43
CA ALA A 678 0.27 7.18 -26.68
C ALA A 678 1.04 5.90 -26.33
N PHE A 679 0.32 4.86 -25.90
CA PHE A 679 0.90 3.54 -25.60
C PHE A 679 1.55 2.89 -26.83
N ILE A 680 0.83 2.85 -27.96
CA ILE A 680 1.35 2.30 -29.22
C ILE A 680 2.60 3.08 -29.66
N SER A 681 2.59 4.40 -29.52
CA SER A 681 3.75 5.24 -29.85
C SER A 681 4.98 4.89 -29.00
N LEU A 682 4.81 4.74 -27.68
CA LEU A 682 5.90 4.31 -26.78
C LEU A 682 6.38 2.89 -27.09
N MET A 683 5.47 2.00 -27.48
CA MET A 683 5.83 0.66 -27.92
C MET A 683 6.67 0.66 -29.18
N THR A 684 6.26 1.44 -30.17
CA THR A 684 6.99 1.54 -31.44
C THR A 684 8.39 2.11 -31.24
N SER A 685 8.59 3.09 -30.34
CA SER A 685 9.93 3.62 -30.05
C SER A 685 10.84 2.57 -29.42
N GLU A 686 10.35 1.83 -28.42
CA GLU A 686 11.13 0.77 -27.77
C GLU A 686 11.44 -0.38 -28.73
N PHE A 687 10.48 -0.76 -29.57
CA PHE A 687 10.70 -1.75 -30.61
C PHE A 687 11.78 -1.31 -31.59
N LEU A 688 11.74 -0.06 -32.07
CA LEU A 688 12.74 0.48 -32.97
C LEU A 688 14.13 0.54 -32.33
N ASP A 689 14.23 0.89 -31.06
CA ASP A 689 15.53 0.95 -30.36
C ASP A 689 16.09 -0.45 -30.07
N SER A 690 15.24 -1.43 -29.77
CA SER A 690 15.64 -2.84 -29.68
C SER A 690 16.12 -3.39 -31.03
N VAL A 691 15.52 -2.97 -32.15
CA VAL A 691 15.89 -3.43 -33.50
C VAL A 691 17.17 -2.74 -34.00
N LYS A 692 17.40 -1.47 -33.66
CA LYS A 692 18.66 -0.77 -33.99
C LYS A 692 19.86 -1.51 -33.40
N GLY A 693 19.75 -2.07 -32.19
CA GLY A 693 20.83 -2.85 -31.56
C GLY A 693 21.92 -1.96 -30.93
N THR A 694 22.91 -2.59 -30.30
CA THR A 694 23.92 -1.87 -29.50
C THR A 694 24.97 -1.18 -30.38
N LYS A 695 25.66 -0.14 -29.85
CA LYS A 695 26.79 0.50 -30.55
C LYS A 695 27.88 -0.51 -30.95
N ARG A 696 28.05 -1.59 -30.16
CA ARG A 696 29.01 -2.66 -30.44
C ARG A 696 28.56 -3.53 -31.60
N GLU A 697 27.28 -3.90 -31.67
CA GLU A 697 26.71 -4.61 -32.82
C GLU A 697 26.83 -3.79 -34.10
N HIS A 698 26.56 -2.48 -34.04
CA HIS A 698 26.79 -1.59 -35.17
C HIS A 698 28.27 -1.57 -35.58
N ALA A 699 29.20 -1.56 -34.64
CA ALA A 699 30.63 -1.65 -34.95
C ALA A 699 30.98 -2.97 -35.65
N VAL A 700 30.44 -4.11 -35.18
CA VAL A 700 30.63 -5.42 -35.82
C VAL A 700 30.02 -5.47 -37.21
N LEU A 701 28.78 -4.97 -37.38
CA LEU A 701 28.12 -4.88 -38.69
C LEU A 701 28.93 -4.03 -39.67
N SER A 702 29.45 -2.89 -39.21
CA SER A 702 30.29 -2.02 -40.04
C SER A 702 31.60 -2.71 -40.46
N ALA A 703 32.20 -3.52 -39.59
CA ALA A 703 33.39 -4.29 -39.88
C ALA A 703 33.11 -5.43 -40.89
N LEU A 704 31.99 -6.14 -40.72
CA LEU A 704 31.53 -7.17 -41.66
C LEU A 704 31.26 -6.60 -43.05
N ASP A 705 30.61 -5.44 -43.14
CA ASP A 705 30.38 -4.76 -44.43
C ASP A 705 31.69 -4.36 -45.10
N LYS A 706 32.69 -3.93 -44.32
CA LYS A 706 34.04 -3.66 -44.84
C LYS A 706 34.69 -4.93 -45.40
N MET A 707 34.64 -6.04 -44.68
CA MET A 707 35.21 -7.32 -45.15
C MET A 707 34.52 -7.80 -46.44
N LYS A 708 33.19 -7.73 -46.51
CA LYS A 708 32.40 -8.06 -47.71
C LYS A 708 32.74 -7.15 -48.89
N TRP A 709 32.93 -5.85 -48.63
CA TRP A 709 33.34 -4.90 -49.67
C TRP A 709 34.74 -5.23 -50.21
N GLU A 710 35.71 -5.51 -49.33
CA GLU A 710 37.07 -5.87 -49.75
C GLU A 710 37.10 -7.17 -50.56
N SER A 711 36.35 -8.19 -50.16
CA SER A 711 36.29 -9.46 -50.92
C SER A 711 35.65 -9.27 -52.29
N ALA A 712 34.56 -8.50 -52.38
CA ALA A 712 33.92 -8.15 -53.64
C ALA A 712 34.85 -7.34 -54.56
N LEU A 713 35.61 -6.39 -53.99
CA LEU A 713 36.59 -5.60 -54.74
C LEU A 713 37.70 -6.47 -55.31
N ARG A 714 38.26 -7.39 -54.51
CA ARG A 714 39.29 -8.35 -54.94
C ARG A 714 38.78 -9.27 -56.05
N LEU A 715 37.55 -9.78 -55.92
CA LEU A 715 36.93 -10.63 -56.95
C LEU A 715 36.71 -9.86 -58.26
N CYS A 716 36.18 -8.63 -58.20
CA CYS A 716 36.00 -7.79 -59.39
C CYS A 716 37.34 -7.41 -60.03
N ALA A 717 38.37 -7.14 -59.23
CA ALA A 717 39.72 -6.89 -59.73
C ALA A 717 40.28 -8.12 -60.44
N ALA A 718 40.16 -9.30 -59.85
CA ALA A 718 40.60 -10.56 -60.47
C ALA A 718 39.90 -10.81 -61.81
N LYS A 719 38.57 -10.64 -61.88
CA LYS A 719 37.80 -10.75 -63.13
C LYS A 719 38.24 -9.75 -64.19
N LEU A 720 38.54 -8.51 -63.80
CA LEU A 720 39.05 -7.49 -64.71
C LEU A 720 40.42 -7.86 -65.27
N ILE A 721 41.34 -8.32 -64.41
CA ILE A 721 42.69 -8.77 -64.81
C ILE A 721 42.58 -9.97 -65.75
N GLN A 722 41.72 -10.94 -65.45
CA GLN A 722 41.47 -12.11 -66.31
C GLN A 722 40.94 -11.68 -67.69
N ALA A 723 39.94 -10.80 -67.74
CA ALA A 723 39.38 -10.31 -69.00
C ALA A 723 40.42 -9.51 -69.82
N ALA A 724 41.22 -8.68 -69.16
CA ALA A 724 42.30 -7.92 -69.79
C ALA A 724 43.41 -8.84 -70.35
N TRP A 725 43.77 -9.88 -69.61
CA TRP A 725 44.75 -10.87 -70.05
C TRP A 725 44.26 -11.69 -71.25
N LEU A 726 43.01 -12.15 -71.22
CA LEU A 726 42.39 -12.85 -72.37
C LEU A 726 42.36 -11.97 -73.62
N GLN A 727 42.04 -10.68 -73.47
CA GLN A 727 42.13 -9.73 -74.57
C GLN A 727 43.57 -9.64 -75.11
N HIS A 728 44.56 -9.49 -74.23
CA HIS A 728 45.97 -9.42 -74.62
C HIS A 728 46.42 -10.68 -75.38
N GLN A 729 46.06 -11.87 -74.90
CA GLN A 729 46.38 -13.14 -75.57
C GLN A 729 45.76 -13.24 -76.97
N ILE A 730 44.49 -12.84 -77.14
CA ILE A 730 43.82 -12.88 -78.44
C ILE A 730 44.45 -11.89 -79.42
N VAL A 731 44.78 -10.68 -78.95
CA VAL A 731 45.46 -9.65 -79.77
C VAL A 731 46.86 -10.10 -80.19
N ASN A 732 47.60 -10.79 -79.32
CA ASN A 732 48.95 -11.27 -79.62
C ASN A 732 48.95 -12.55 -80.48
N SER A 733 47.86 -13.32 -80.50
CA SER A 733 47.72 -14.48 -81.40
C SER A 733 47.48 -14.03 -82.85
N LYS A 734 48.45 -14.24 -83.75
CA LYS A 734 48.37 -13.90 -85.18
C LYS A 734 47.34 -14.77 -85.92
N CYS A 735 46.06 -14.41 -85.97
CA CYS A 735 45.07 -15.03 -86.86
C CYS A 735 43.93 -14.05 -87.23
N HIS A 736 43.82 -13.68 -88.51
CA HIS A 736 43.28 -12.37 -88.90
C HIS A 736 41.82 -12.31 -89.42
N SER A 737 41.11 -13.42 -89.67
CA SER A 737 39.81 -13.34 -90.36
C SER A 737 38.60 -13.95 -89.63
N THR A 738 38.75 -15.05 -88.88
CA THR A 738 37.60 -15.77 -88.25
C THR A 738 37.25 -15.33 -86.82
N LYS A 739 38.06 -14.46 -86.19
CA LYS A 739 37.92 -14.10 -84.75
C LYS A 739 37.41 -12.69 -84.45
N ARG A 740 37.06 -11.85 -85.44
CA ARG A 740 36.63 -10.45 -85.22
C ARG A 740 35.42 -10.32 -84.28
N ARG A 741 34.42 -11.21 -84.44
CA ARG A 741 33.23 -11.28 -83.55
C ARG A 741 33.61 -11.72 -82.12
N SER A 742 34.60 -12.61 -81.97
CA SER A 742 35.13 -13.02 -80.66
C SER A 742 36.01 -11.96 -79.99
N GLN A 743 36.63 -11.07 -80.77
CA GLN A 743 37.41 -9.94 -80.24
C GLN A 743 36.48 -8.85 -79.68
N GLU A 744 35.38 -8.54 -80.37
CA GLU A 744 34.38 -7.60 -79.87
C GLU A 744 33.67 -8.08 -78.59
N THR A 745 33.38 -9.38 -78.47
CA THR A 745 32.80 -9.94 -77.25
C THR A 745 33.76 -9.85 -76.07
N VAL A 746 35.04 -10.16 -76.28
CA VAL A 746 36.07 -10.08 -75.22
C VAL A 746 36.33 -8.63 -74.77
N VAL A 747 36.37 -7.67 -75.70
CA VAL A 747 36.47 -6.24 -75.37
C VAL A 747 35.24 -5.76 -74.59
N ARG A 748 34.03 -6.21 -74.97
CA ARG A 748 32.81 -5.90 -74.21
C ARG A 748 32.85 -6.50 -72.80
N GLU A 749 33.32 -7.73 -72.64
CA GLU A 749 33.48 -8.35 -71.32
C GLU A 749 34.54 -7.63 -70.47
N MET A 750 35.66 -7.15 -71.06
CA MET A 750 36.62 -6.31 -70.34
C MET A 750 36.00 -5.00 -69.88
N LEU A 751 35.27 -4.30 -70.75
CA LEU A 751 34.60 -3.04 -70.40
C LEU A 751 33.51 -3.24 -69.33
N LYS A 752 32.75 -4.34 -69.41
CA LYS A 752 31.79 -4.73 -68.35
C LYS A 752 32.51 -4.99 -67.04
N ALA A 753 33.59 -5.77 -67.03
CA ALA A 753 34.38 -6.04 -65.83
C ALA A 753 34.98 -4.76 -65.24
N ALA A 754 35.46 -3.84 -66.08
CA ALA A 754 36.02 -2.55 -65.68
C ALA A 754 34.94 -1.65 -65.06
N HIS A 755 33.75 -1.62 -65.65
CA HIS A 755 32.61 -0.89 -65.11
C HIS A 755 32.15 -1.48 -63.76
N HIS A 756 32.08 -2.80 -63.64
CA HIS A 756 31.78 -3.49 -62.39
C HIS A 756 32.80 -3.17 -61.29
N PHE A 757 34.10 -3.25 -61.61
CA PHE A 757 35.16 -2.88 -60.67
C PHE A 757 35.05 -1.40 -60.25
N LYS A 758 34.83 -0.48 -61.20
CA LYS A 758 34.62 0.95 -60.91
C LYS A 758 33.43 1.16 -59.98
N ARG A 759 32.32 0.43 -60.18
CA ARG A 759 31.12 0.49 -59.34
C ARG A 759 31.37 -0.06 -57.94
N CYS A 760 32.04 -1.21 -57.80
CA CYS A 760 32.42 -1.78 -56.51
C CYS A 760 33.38 -0.86 -55.73
N ARG A 761 34.36 -0.27 -56.42
CA ARG A 761 35.30 0.69 -55.81
C ARG A 761 34.61 1.97 -55.32
N LYS A 762 33.61 2.47 -56.05
CA LYS A 762 32.84 3.67 -55.68
C LYS A 762 31.85 3.42 -54.54
N ARG A 763 31.27 2.23 -54.43
CA ARG A 763 30.37 1.82 -53.33
C ARG A 763 31.14 1.43 -52.07
N LYS A 764 31.93 2.35 -51.50
CA LYS A 764 32.57 2.12 -50.20
C LYS A 764 31.50 2.01 -49.08
N PRO A 765 31.73 1.19 -48.04
CA PRO A 765 30.82 1.12 -46.90
C PRO A 765 30.73 2.50 -46.22
N MET A 766 29.50 2.92 -45.91
CA MET A 766 29.13 4.29 -45.54
C MET A 766 29.70 4.75 -44.18
N GLN A 767 30.18 3.83 -43.33
CA GLN A 767 30.58 4.12 -41.94
C GLN A 767 32.11 4.14 -41.69
N SER A 768 32.96 4.01 -42.72
CA SER A 768 34.42 4.00 -42.52
C SER A 768 34.96 5.32 -41.97
N ALA A 769 34.30 6.46 -42.21
CA ALA A 769 34.71 7.77 -41.70
C ALA A 769 34.26 8.06 -40.26
N SER A 770 33.09 7.55 -39.84
CA SER A 770 32.58 7.75 -38.47
C SER A 770 33.17 6.73 -37.49
N ALA A 771 33.38 5.49 -37.92
CA ALA A 771 34.05 4.47 -37.11
C ALA A 771 35.53 4.81 -36.87
N SER A 772 36.23 5.41 -37.85
CA SER A 772 37.58 5.93 -37.65
C SER A 772 37.62 7.08 -36.65
N HIS A 773 36.61 7.96 -36.65
CA HIS A 773 36.54 9.09 -35.71
C HIS A 773 36.30 8.65 -34.26
N ILE A 774 35.49 7.61 -34.05
CA ILE A 774 35.21 7.05 -32.70
C ILE A 774 36.40 6.24 -32.18
N LEU A 775 37.03 5.43 -33.04
CA LEU A 775 38.28 4.75 -32.71
C LEU A 775 39.43 5.74 -32.48
N GLN A 776 39.48 6.85 -33.22
CA GLN A 776 40.44 7.93 -32.99
C GLN A 776 40.20 8.58 -31.63
N ASN A 777 38.99 8.96 -31.24
CA ASN A 777 38.78 9.63 -29.94
C ASN A 777 39.15 8.74 -28.74
N ASN A 778 38.71 7.48 -28.73
CA ASN A 778 39.07 6.56 -27.65
C ASN A 778 40.55 6.16 -27.73
N GLY A 779 41.06 5.90 -28.92
CA GLY A 779 42.47 5.57 -29.17
C GLY A 779 43.41 6.71 -28.78
N LEU A 780 43.05 7.97 -29.07
CA LEU A 780 43.77 9.17 -28.66
C LEU A 780 43.80 9.29 -27.14
N SER A 781 42.68 9.10 -26.44
CA SER A 781 42.69 9.17 -24.98
C SER A 781 43.58 8.09 -24.35
N SER A 782 43.54 6.84 -24.85
CA SER A 782 44.42 5.77 -24.37
C SER A 782 45.88 6.00 -24.75
N PHE A 783 46.13 6.58 -25.91
CA PHE A 783 47.47 6.92 -26.38
C PHE A 783 48.06 8.04 -25.53
N TYR A 784 47.32 9.14 -25.31
CA TYR A 784 47.73 10.23 -24.42
C TYR A 784 48.00 9.74 -23.00
N SER A 785 47.10 8.92 -22.41
CA SER A 785 47.33 8.37 -21.08
C SER A 785 48.60 7.52 -21.01
N ARG A 786 48.86 6.68 -22.02
CA ARG A 786 50.06 5.83 -22.08
C ARG A 786 51.34 6.66 -22.28
N GLU A 787 51.27 7.70 -23.10
CA GLU A 787 52.41 8.60 -23.34
C GLU A 787 52.75 9.39 -22.07
N VAL A 788 51.74 9.85 -21.33
CA VAL A 788 51.90 10.56 -20.06
C VAL A 788 52.46 9.63 -18.97
N GLU A 789 52.03 8.37 -18.93
CA GLU A 789 52.57 7.37 -17.99
C GLU A 789 54.04 7.04 -18.30
N ASN A 790 54.38 6.88 -19.58
CA ASN A 790 55.76 6.71 -20.03
C ASN A 790 56.63 7.95 -19.71
N TRP A 791 56.10 9.16 -19.91
CA TRP A 791 56.81 10.39 -19.55
C TRP A 791 57.02 10.52 -18.03
N MET A 792 55.99 10.23 -17.23
CA MET A 792 56.09 10.26 -15.77
C MET A 792 57.14 9.26 -15.28
N THR A 793 57.09 8.01 -15.75
CA THR A 793 58.06 6.98 -15.36
C THR A 793 59.49 7.36 -15.73
N SER A 794 59.71 7.91 -16.93
CA SER A 794 61.02 8.46 -17.34
C SER A 794 61.47 9.59 -16.40
N ARG A 795 60.59 10.54 -16.08
CA ARG A 795 60.91 11.65 -15.16
C ARG A 795 61.23 11.15 -13.75
N TRP A 796 60.49 10.18 -13.24
CA TRP A 796 60.75 9.54 -11.95
C TRP A 796 62.14 8.90 -11.93
N THR A 797 62.53 8.16 -12.98
CA THR A 797 63.88 7.55 -13.05
C THR A 797 65.02 8.57 -13.12
N GLU A 798 64.83 9.71 -13.79
CA GLU A 798 65.82 10.80 -13.78
C GLU A 798 65.96 11.43 -12.38
N THR A 799 64.84 11.65 -11.68
CA THR A 799 64.89 12.26 -10.35
C THR A 799 65.52 11.33 -9.31
N THR A 800 65.25 10.02 -9.35
CA THR A 800 65.84 9.06 -8.41
C THR A 800 67.34 8.89 -8.64
N THR A 801 67.79 8.92 -9.90
CA THR A 801 69.23 8.87 -10.23
C THR A 801 69.96 10.14 -9.78
N GLN A 802 69.34 11.33 -9.92
CA GLN A 802 69.89 12.57 -9.37
C GLN A 802 70.00 12.54 -7.83
N ILE A 803 68.96 12.07 -7.13
CA ILE A 803 68.98 11.94 -5.67
C ILE A 803 70.10 10.98 -5.23
N ALA A 804 70.21 9.81 -5.87
CA ALA A 804 71.28 8.85 -5.56
C ALA A 804 72.69 9.45 -5.78
N SER A 805 72.87 10.27 -6.82
CA SER A 805 74.14 10.95 -7.08
C SER A 805 74.47 12.00 -6.00
N LEU A 806 73.46 12.72 -5.50
CA LEU A 806 73.62 13.70 -4.43
C LEU A 806 73.91 13.02 -3.09
N GLU A 807 73.24 11.90 -2.78
CA GLU A 807 73.56 11.09 -1.60
C GLU A 807 75.00 10.59 -1.65
N GLN A 808 75.47 10.14 -2.82
CA GLN A 808 76.86 9.72 -2.99
C GLN A 808 77.84 10.88 -2.76
N GLN A 809 77.56 12.07 -3.30
CA GLN A 809 78.37 13.26 -3.05
C GLN A 809 78.38 13.65 -1.57
N MET A 810 77.22 13.60 -0.91
CA MET A 810 77.11 13.90 0.52
C MET A 810 77.91 12.90 1.37
N ASN A 811 77.84 11.61 1.05
CA ASN A 811 78.63 10.58 1.72
C ASN A 811 80.14 10.76 1.50
N THR A 812 80.56 11.21 0.32
CA THR A 812 81.99 11.54 0.06
C THR A 812 82.45 12.78 0.83
N ILE A 813 81.58 13.77 1.00
CA ILE A 813 81.87 14.96 1.80
C ILE A 813 81.94 14.57 3.28
N GLU A 814 81.01 13.76 3.77
CA GLU A 814 80.98 13.26 5.15
C GLU A 814 82.24 12.44 5.47
N SER A 815 82.65 11.52 4.59
CA SER A 815 83.88 10.76 4.78
C SER A 815 85.14 11.64 4.73
N SER A 816 85.17 12.66 3.87
CA SER A 816 86.28 13.62 3.85
C SER A 816 86.35 14.48 5.12
N LEU A 817 85.21 14.83 5.71
CA LEU A 817 85.11 15.54 6.99
C LEU A 817 85.55 14.67 8.16
N GLN A 818 85.18 13.38 8.18
CA GLN A 818 85.63 12.43 9.20
C GLN A 818 87.14 12.15 9.17
N VAL A 819 87.80 12.38 8.03
CA VAL A 819 89.28 12.25 7.91
C VAL A 819 89.99 13.54 8.33
N LEU A 820 89.30 14.69 8.29
CA LEU A 820 89.84 15.99 8.70
C LEU A 820 89.68 16.28 10.22
N LEU A 821 88.68 15.67 10.86
CA LEU A 821 88.51 15.62 12.31
C LEU A 821 89.34 14.49 12.92
#